data_AF-A0A067BS58-F1
#
_entry.id   AF-A0A067BS58-F1
#
_cell.length_a   1.000
_cell.length_b   1.000
_cell.length_c   1.000
_cell.angle_alpha   90.00
_cell.angle_beta   90.00
_cell.angle_gamma   90.00
#
_symmetry.space_group_name_H-M   'P 1'
#
loop_
_entity.id
_entity.type
_entity.pdbx_description
1 polymer ?
#
loop_
_entity_poly.entity_id
_entity_poly.type
_entity_poly.pdbx_seq_one_letter_code
_entity_poly.pdbx_strand_id
1 'polypeptide(L)'
;MVHGAVCPSSSVNSTECVEPRAALWSCCGLGGYHHIAPAALWLVFLSLTACAQYHYNLFHDLDSTADELHDIQTQALGVVVARRKRVIFGKSYRDPRRLLMLGAMWSELFGFSYTPGQLVIYQLTQSNIAGLVSGPVQFGLFAVFSGLLYLLEGPRWLRKCHLRRPKLGGPILYDMFFMTFAYTLVNVVGCTNGLDSVALGDNVTCASPERYWMVCSLGLVVFGCFFWGTLKYKKQLASDVYAVSFRFQASFDAMMTCTRTICALTVITVEKALLVLDMWLVAVLFGLLNLVHFGALLRYNYKCQPCLGVGLVPNNLRALSFATSCYTTLVSLVISMLQIARHPAEAGTAEWTVFFVAIGLYPAVAVTVWRWNRRRAVLFQVPNLSLLDALQHESDRVRAIAAVTVTLETAERDADTLQAILLALNDTLWPPEAVFAPAYACQAMWFLWYSNFDLVDHVSETGASAFVPFGCWVRLSPARTCAGGTISSAFRISLSQVLAGRSASGRLSISNSSLVAPVDLSRRSRNRPSPVDSSSLVQLVEKATDLEHTVCMTNRIADNPAIRSCFEHAVKKLAELCKCNCRRNRLLASKVLQEMYQASVVRVSATTFLHMAANLTIAPSHAKAMSALRTLVRFVNDRDEIWAARQVANVVTLRLLIDALLVHVGDIDFVTTLLTFLIDRLETLLSLGTNAPSGEAYLDRSMVSTLHELFVDVPSGATQALIDDLLMTMQDVWNTRPYRPPGVMRQLSKTRIMRQLSKTHVLPTAMTRLSESSQALLSFSQLKVIKDRQRARMDAWAAVNAVLAEGFSMQLPLAALAPPTQLIVASLLELLSTRSDLLSYLESRMTMPEYWYLSDLVGKSRPRIAIESTHCAEST
;
A
#
# COMPACT_ATOMS: atom_id res chain seq x y z
N MET A 1 -45.00 -10.07 -51.61
CA MET A 1 -45.12 -8.61 -51.70
C MET A 1 -44.22 -8.03 -50.61
N VAL A 2 -43.05 -7.55 -51.02
CA VAL A 2 -41.99 -7.03 -50.16
C VAL A 2 -42.22 -5.53 -50.05
N HIS A 3 -42.58 -5.05 -48.85
CA HIS A 3 -42.49 -3.62 -48.54
C HIS A 3 -41.00 -3.29 -48.39
N GLY A 4 -40.35 -2.91 -49.48
CA GLY A 4 -39.06 -2.24 -49.40
C GLY A 4 -39.28 -0.90 -48.70
N ALA A 5 -38.72 -0.73 -47.51
CA ALA A 5 -38.70 0.55 -46.81
C ALA A 5 -37.84 1.55 -47.59
N VAL A 6 -38.43 2.15 -48.63
CA VAL A 6 -37.93 3.36 -49.28
C VAL A 6 -38.11 4.51 -48.29
N CYS A 7 -37.10 5.38 -48.16
CA CYS A 7 -37.12 6.52 -47.25
C CYS A 7 -38.47 7.26 -47.37
N PRO A 8 -39.15 7.57 -46.25
CA PRO A 8 -40.47 8.17 -46.30
C PRO A 8 -40.37 9.46 -47.10
N SER A 9 -41.11 9.47 -48.21
CA SER A 9 -41.13 10.50 -49.24
C SER A 9 -41.21 11.91 -48.62
N SER A 10 -40.06 12.56 -48.50
CA SER A 10 -39.95 13.98 -48.23
C SER A 10 -39.14 14.60 -49.37
N SER A 11 -39.62 15.76 -49.81
CA SER A 11 -39.31 16.50 -51.02
C SER A 11 -37.87 17.02 -51.11
N VAL A 12 -36.88 16.13 -51.19
CA VAL A 12 -35.46 16.49 -51.39
C VAL A 12 -34.96 15.80 -52.67
N ASN A 13 -34.32 16.57 -53.56
CA ASN A 13 -33.82 16.14 -54.87
C ASN A 13 -33.06 14.80 -54.78
N SER A 14 -33.54 13.81 -55.56
CA SER A 14 -33.55 12.40 -55.19
C SER A 14 -32.59 11.51 -55.99
N THR A 15 -31.33 11.90 -56.18
CA THR A 15 -30.34 11.04 -56.86
C THR A 15 -29.26 10.46 -55.95
N GLU A 16 -28.98 11.04 -54.77
CA GLU A 16 -27.88 10.59 -53.90
C GLU A 16 -28.32 9.74 -52.69
N CYS A 17 -29.61 9.70 -52.36
CA CYS A 17 -30.14 9.04 -51.15
C CYS A 17 -30.84 7.69 -51.43
N VAL A 18 -30.49 7.02 -52.53
CA VAL A 18 -31.25 5.87 -53.05
C VAL A 18 -30.84 4.54 -52.38
N GLU A 19 -29.61 4.42 -51.86
CA GLU A 19 -29.14 3.22 -51.16
C GLU A 19 -29.12 3.40 -49.64
N PRO A 20 -29.65 2.43 -48.84
CA PRO A 20 -29.60 2.49 -47.39
C PRO A 20 -28.17 2.25 -46.90
N ARG A 21 -27.37 3.32 -46.84
CA ARG A 21 -26.05 3.34 -46.22
C ARG A 21 -26.11 4.02 -44.86
N ALA A 22 -25.32 3.54 -43.90
CA ALA A 22 -25.35 4.06 -42.53
C ALA A 22 -24.91 5.52 -42.43
N ALA A 23 -24.16 6.03 -43.40
CA ALA A 23 -23.78 7.44 -43.50
C ALA A 23 -24.93 8.36 -43.96
N LEU A 24 -25.97 7.81 -44.60
CA LEU A 24 -27.08 8.55 -45.20
C LEU A 24 -28.37 8.50 -44.35
N TRP A 25 -28.32 7.99 -43.12
CA TRP A 25 -29.50 7.91 -42.25
C TRP A 25 -30.14 9.28 -41.98
N SER A 26 -29.33 10.34 -41.87
CA SER A 26 -29.81 11.72 -41.74
C SER A 26 -30.72 12.14 -42.90
N CYS A 27 -30.42 11.70 -44.13
CA CYS A 27 -31.21 12.02 -45.32
C CYS A 27 -32.60 11.36 -45.31
N CYS A 28 -32.76 10.26 -44.57
CA CYS A 28 -33.99 9.48 -44.48
C CYS A 28 -34.79 9.74 -43.18
N GLY A 29 -34.47 10.83 -42.46
CA GLY A 29 -35.13 11.16 -41.18
C GLY A 29 -34.74 10.24 -40.02
N LEU A 30 -33.71 9.40 -40.19
CA LEU A 30 -33.21 8.43 -39.20
C LEU A 30 -31.93 8.90 -38.50
N GLY A 31 -31.68 10.21 -38.49
CA GLY A 31 -30.45 10.80 -37.93
C GLY A 31 -30.18 10.42 -36.47
N GLY A 32 -31.22 10.11 -35.69
CA GLY A 32 -31.08 9.61 -34.31
C GLY A 32 -30.20 8.36 -34.18
N TYR A 33 -30.13 7.51 -35.21
CA TYR A 33 -29.32 6.29 -35.20
C TYR A 33 -27.81 6.56 -35.11
N HIS A 34 -27.35 7.76 -35.50
CA HIS A 34 -25.96 8.17 -35.34
C HIS A 34 -25.56 8.34 -33.86
N HIS A 35 -26.51 8.62 -32.97
CA HIS A 35 -26.24 8.90 -31.55
C HIS A 35 -26.55 7.70 -30.63
N ILE A 36 -27.53 6.87 -31.00
CA ILE A 36 -27.99 5.76 -30.16
C ILE A 36 -26.90 4.72 -29.93
N ALA A 37 -26.21 4.26 -30.97
CA ALA A 37 -25.17 3.24 -30.86
C ALA A 37 -23.99 3.68 -29.95
N PRO A 38 -23.35 4.86 -30.16
CA PRO A 38 -22.33 5.36 -29.25
C PRO A 38 -22.84 5.51 -27.81
N ALA A 39 -24.02 6.10 -27.61
CA ALA A 39 -24.58 6.32 -26.28
C ALA A 39 -24.85 5.00 -25.55
N ALA A 40 -25.42 4.00 -26.22
CA ALA A 40 -25.68 2.69 -25.65
C ALA A 40 -24.38 1.95 -25.27
N LEU A 41 -23.36 2.01 -26.13
CA LEU A 41 -22.05 1.42 -25.84
C LEU A 41 -21.38 2.07 -24.62
N TRP A 42 -21.37 3.40 -24.54
CA TRP A 42 -20.85 4.14 -23.38
C TRP A 42 -21.62 3.80 -22.11
N LEU A 43 -22.95 3.71 -22.17
CA LEU A 43 -23.78 3.36 -21.03
C LEU A 43 -23.50 1.93 -20.54
N VAL A 44 -23.40 0.95 -21.44
CA VAL A 44 -23.03 -0.44 -21.08
C VAL A 44 -21.63 -0.49 -20.47
N PHE A 45 -20.66 0.21 -21.06
CA PHE A 45 -19.29 0.28 -20.52
C PHE A 45 -19.24 0.88 -19.10
N LEU A 46 -19.86 2.05 -18.90
CA LEU A 46 -19.85 2.76 -17.62
C LEU A 46 -20.58 1.97 -16.53
N SER A 47 -21.76 1.42 -16.85
CA SER A 47 -22.54 0.60 -15.92
C SER A 47 -21.83 -0.68 -15.50
N LEU A 48 -21.22 -1.41 -16.45
CA LEU A 48 -20.44 -2.61 -16.13
C LEU A 48 -19.17 -2.28 -15.36
N THR A 49 -18.51 -1.15 -15.64
CA THR A 49 -17.33 -0.71 -14.89
C THR A 49 -17.69 -0.34 -13.46
N ALA A 50 -18.78 0.40 -13.25
CA ALA A 50 -19.28 0.75 -11.92
C ALA A 50 -19.68 -0.51 -11.13
N CYS A 51 -20.40 -1.44 -11.78
CA CYS A 51 -20.77 -2.73 -11.21
C CYS A 51 -19.54 -3.57 -10.83
N ALA A 52 -18.53 -3.62 -11.70
CA ALA A 52 -17.28 -4.34 -11.43
C ALA A 52 -16.49 -3.69 -10.29
N GLN A 53 -16.45 -2.36 -10.20
CA GLN A 53 -15.82 -1.66 -9.09
C GLN A 53 -16.54 -1.97 -7.77
N TYR A 54 -17.87 -1.94 -7.76
CA TYR A 54 -18.66 -2.29 -6.58
C TYR A 54 -18.44 -3.74 -6.12
N HIS A 55 -18.45 -4.69 -7.05
CA HIS A 55 -18.31 -6.12 -6.71
C HIS A 55 -16.89 -6.58 -6.42
N TYR A 56 -15.90 -5.98 -7.10
CA TYR A 56 -14.54 -6.50 -7.11
C TYR A 56 -13.48 -5.56 -6.54
N ASN A 57 -13.84 -4.31 -6.26
CA ASN A 57 -12.96 -3.26 -5.77
C ASN A 57 -11.66 -3.14 -6.59
N LEU A 58 -11.80 -3.09 -7.92
CA LEU A 58 -10.68 -3.15 -8.88
C LEU A 58 -9.69 -1.99 -8.73
N PHE A 59 -10.15 -0.82 -8.29
CA PHE A 59 -9.36 0.42 -8.26
C PHE A 59 -8.80 0.79 -6.88
N HIS A 60 -8.91 -0.09 -5.87
CA HIS A 60 -8.46 0.18 -4.51
C HIS A 60 -6.99 0.63 -4.41
N ASP A 61 -6.11 0.04 -5.21
CA ASP A 61 -4.67 0.28 -5.09
C ASP A 61 -4.18 1.48 -5.93
N LEU A 62 -5.05 2.27 -6.57
CA LEU A 62 -4.61 3.39 -7.43
C LEU A 62 -3.78 4.45 -6.69
N ASP A 63 -3.98 4.60 -5.38
CA ASP A 63 -3.26 5.58 -4.57
C ASP A 63 -1.90 5.07 -4.07
N SER A 64 -1.56 3.80 -4.32
CA SER A 64 -0.32 3.20 -3.86
C SER A 64 0.91 3.88 -4.46
N THR A 65 1.89 4.14 -3.62
CA THR A 65 3.19 4.66 -4.08
C THR A 65 4.05 3.55 -4.71
N ALA A 66 5.05 3.93 -5.50
CA ALA A 66 6.00 2.95 -6.06
C ALA A 66 6.71 2.15 -4.95
N ASP A 67 7.04 2.78 -3.81
CA ASP A 67 7.74 2.10 -2.72
C ASP A 67 6.84 1.08 -2.01
N GLU A 68 5.56 1.37 -1.84
CA GLU A 68 4.55 0.43 -1.31
C GLU A 68 4.31 -0.74 -2.28
N LEU A 69 4.12 -0.42 -3.56
CA LEU A 69 3.85 -1.43 -4.59
C LEU A 69 5.02 -2.41 -4.74
N HIS A 70 6.25 -1.90 -4.61
CA HIS A 70 7.47 -2.68 -4.77
C HIS A 70 8.02 -3.22 -3.45
N ASP A 71 7.27 -3.29 -2.34
CA ASP A 71 7.82 -3.71 -1.04
C ASP A 71 8.73 -4.96 -1.12
N ILE A 72 9.89 -4.88 -0.46
CA ILE A 72 11.00 -5.85 -0.57
C ILE A 72 10.54 -7.27 -0.23
N GLN A 73 9.74 -7.43 0.83
CA GLN A 73 9.27 -8.74 1.28
C GLN A 73 8.30 -9.36 0.28
N THR A 74 7.38 -8.56 -0.24
CA THR A 74 6.42 -9.00 -1.26
C THR A 74 7.13 -9.38 -2.56
N GLN A 75 8.13 -8.60 -2.98
CA GLN A 75 8.95 -8.93 -4.15
C GLN A 75 9.75 -10.23 -3.96
N ALA A 76 10.34 -10.44 -2.78
CA ALA A 76 11.07 -11.67 -2.46
C ALA A 76 10.17 -12.90 -2.51
N LEU A 77 8.96 -12.84 -1.92
CA LEU A 77 7.97 -13.92 -2.04
C LEU A 77 7.65 -14.21 -3.52
N GLY A 78 7.48 -13.16 -4.33
CA GLY A 78 7.30 -13.27 -5.78
C GLY A 78 8.44 -14.03 -6.46
N VAL A 79 9.69 -13.72 -6.13
CA VAL A 79 10.89 -14.39 -6.67
C VAL A 79 10.94 -15.87 -6.27
N VAL A 80 10.77 -16.18 -4.99
CA VAL A 80 10.80 -17.56 -4.46
C VAL A 80 9.78 -18.44 -5.17
N VAL A 81 8.53 -17.95 -5.26
CA VAL A 81 7.47 -18.74 -5.87
C VAL A 81 7.65 -18.84 -7.38
N ALA A 82 8.13 -17.78 -8.06
CA ALA A 82 8.46 -17.84 -9.47
C ALA A 82 9.56 -18.87 -9.76
N ARG A 83 10.60 -18.97 -8.91
CA ARG A 83 11.65 -20.01 -9.03
C ARG A 83 11.07 -21.41 -8.84
N ARG A 84 10.28 -21.62 -7.78
CA ARG A 84 9.61 -22.91 -7.52
C ARG A 84 8.67 -23.35 -8.64
N LYS A 85 7.93 -22.41 -9.26
CA LYS A 85 7.00 -22.74 -10.37
C LYS A 85 7.69 -22.89 -11.72
N ARG A 86 8.89 -22.36 -11.94
CA ARG A 86 9.65 -22.57 -13.18
C ARG A 86 10.29 -23.95 -13.28
N VAL A 87 10.50 -24.62 -12.15
CA VAL A 87 11.06 -25.98 -12.06
C VAL A 87 9.96 -26.92 -11.57
N ILE A 88 9.13 -27.41 -12.50
CA ILE A 88 8.17 -28.49 -12.21
C ILE A 88 8.77 -29.76 -12.82
N PHE A 89 9.21 -30.71 -11.98
CA PHE A 89 9.89 -31.94 -12.39
C PHE A 89 11.16 -31.72 -13.24
N GLY A 90 12.00 -30.75 -12.88
CA GLY A 90 13.31 -30.55 -13.51
C GLY A 90 13.31 -29.97 -14.93
N LYS A 91 12.13 -29.63 -15.50
CA LYS A 91 12.02 -29.03 -16.84
C LYS A 91 11.59 -27.56 -16.75
N SER A 92 12.34 -26.68 -17.43
CA SER A 92 12.04 -25.25 -17.55
C SER A 92 10.76 -25.05 -18.38
N TYR A 93 9.69 -24.57 -17.73
CA TYR A 93 8.41 -24.33 -18.40
C TYR A 93 8.37 -22.94 -19.05
N ARG A 94 8.27 -22.87 -20.38
CA ARG A 94 7.99 -21.62 -21.13
C ARG A 94 6.48 -21.40 -21.22
N ASP A 95 5.94 -20.48 -20.42
CA ASP A 95 4.51 -20.11 -20.48
C ASP A 95 4.25 -19.15 -21.69
N PRO A 96 3.42 -19.52 -22.68
CA PRO A 96 3.11 -18.70 -23.85
C PRO A 96 2.38 -17.39 -23.52
N ARG A 97 1.73 -17.30 -22.35
CA ARG A 97 1.03 -16.09 -21.88
C ARG A 97 1.90 -14.84 -21.95
N ARG A 98 3.19 -14.99 -21.62
CA ARG A 98 4.15 -13.88 -21.63
C ARG A 98 4.30 -13.24 -23.01
N LEU A 99 4.46 -14.06 -24.04
CA LEU A 99 4.63 -13.58 -25.42
C LEU A 99 3.34 -12.93 -25.92
N LEU A 100 2.18 -13.50 -25.58
CA LEU A 100 0.88 -12.95 -25.96
C LEU A 100 0.60 -11.60 -25.29
N MET A 101 0.94 -11.44 -23.99
CA MET A 101 0.82 -10.16 -23.29
C MET A 101 1.79 -9.10 -23.84
N LEU A 102 3.03 -9.49 -24.18
CA LEU A 102 3.99 -8.58 -24.84
C LEU A 102 3.51 -8.18 -26.23
N GLY A 103 2.95 -9.12 -26.99
CA GLY A 103 2.33 -8.86 -28.28
C GLY A 103 1.14 -7.89 -28.16
N ALA A 104 0.32 -8.04 -27.13
CA ALA A 104 -0.75 -7.09 -26.82
C ALA A 104 -0.22 -5.68 -26.52
N MET A 105 0.89 -5.56 -25.77
CA MET A 105 1.50 -4.24 -25.52
C MET A 105 2.10 -3.61 -26.77
N TRP A 106 2.59 -4.43 -27.71
CA TRP A 106 3.01 -3.93 -29.02
C TRP A 106 1.83 -3.45 -29.85
N SER A 107 0.69 -4.15 -29.83
CA SER A 107 -0.49 -3.71 -30.56
C SER A 107 -1.10 -2.43 -29.98
N GLU A 108 -0.96 -2.19 -28.67
CA GLU A 108 -1.38 -0.95 -28.01
C GLU A 108 -0.61 0.29 -28.48
N LEU A 109 0.67 0.17 -28.83
CA LEU A 109 1.47 1.28 -29.35
C LEU A 109 0.77 1.94 -30.56
N PHE A 110 0.22 1.11 -31.43
CA PHE A 110 -0.57 1.54 -32.58
C PHE A 110 -2.02 1.83 -32.18
N GLY A 111 -2.64 0.96 -31.38
CA GLY A 111 -4.05 1.04 -31.00
C GLY A 111 -4.43 2.31 -30.25
N PHE A 112 -3.57 2.82 -29.36
CA PHE A 112 -3.79 4.07 -28.61
C PHE A 112 -3.54 5.33 -29.45
N SER A 113 -2.82 5.19 -30.56
CA SER A 113 -2.50 6.29 -31.47
C SER A 113 -3.37 6.26 -32.73
N TYR A 114 -4.29 5.29 -32.83
CA TYR A 114 -5.10 5.07 -34.02
C TYR A 114 -6.04 6.23 -34.30
N THR A 115 -6.89 6.63 -33.34
CA THR A 115 -7.82 7.76 -33.50
C THR A 115 -7.15 9.10 -33.86
N PRO A 116 -6.12 9.57 -33.12
CA PRO A 116 -5.43 10.80 -33.52
C PRO A 116 -4.74 10.66 -34.87
N GLY A 117 -4.19 9.48 -35.20
CA GLY A 117 -3.64 9.21 -36.52
C GLY A 117 -4.68 9.30 -37.64
N GLN A 118 -5.88 8.74 -37.42
CA GLN A 118 -6.98 8.83 -38.38
C GLN A 118 -7.46 10.28 -38.56
N LEU A 119 -7.50 11.07 -37.49
CA LEU A 119 -7.82 12.49 -37.60
C LEU A 119 -6.79 13.26 -38.41
N VAL A 120 -5.49 13.00 -38.22
CA VAL A 120 -4.44 13.61 -39.05
C VAL A 120 -4.64 13.26 -40.52
N ILE A 121 -4.89 11.99 -40.83
CA ILE A 121 -5.09 11.55 -42.22
C ILE A 121 -6.34 12.23 -42.80
N TYR A 122 -7.45 12.20 -42.06
CA TYR A 122 -8.71 12.84 -42.47
C TYR A 122 -8.54 14.33 -42.76
N GLN A 123 -7.77 15.05 -41.92
CA GLN A 123 -7.43 16.46 -42.10
C GLN A 123 -6.56 16.72 -43.33
N LEU A 124 -5.71 15.78 -43.73
CA LEU A 124 -4.79 15.91 -44.85
C LEU A 124 -5.42 15.51 -46.20
N THR A 125 -6.27 14.49 -46.22
CA THR A 125 -6.81 13.89 -47.46
C THR A 125 -8.26 14.26 -47.75
N GLN A 126 -8.97 14.87 -46.79
CA GLN A 126 -10.38 15.29 -46.90
C GLN A 126 -11.37 14.20 -47.32
N SER A 127 -10.91 12.96 -47.37
CA SER A 127 -11.67 11.80 -47.80
C SER A 127 -11.04 10.53 -47.22
N ASN A 128 -11.94 9.62 -46.85
CA ASN A 128 -11.80 8.30 -46.25
C ASN A 128 -10.76 8.13 -45.13
N ILE A 129 -11.26 7.59 -44.00
CA ILE A 129 -10.46 6.95 -42.96
C ILE A 129 -9.50 5.95 -43.67
N ALA A 130 -8.21 5.95 -43.31
CA ALA A 130 -7.24 5.08 -43.96
C ALA A 130 -7.15 3.72 -43.27
N GLY A 131 -7.01 2.64 -44.06
CA GLY A 131 -6.81 1.29 -43.53
C GLY A 131 -8.08 0.60 -43.03
N LEU A 132 -9.25 0.92 -43.58
CA LEU A 132 -10.45 0.11 -43.33
C LEU A 132 -10.25 -1.30 -43.86
N VAL A 133 -10.48 -2.26 -42.99
CA VAL A 133 -10.69 -3.66 -43.35
C VAL A 133 -12.04 -3.75 -44.05
N SER A 134 -12.17 -4.52 -45.13
CA SER A 134 -13.44 -4.67 -45.83
C SER A 134 -14.55 -5.19 -44.90
N GLY A 135 -15.79 -4.74 -45.13
CA GLY A 135 -16.96 -5.15 -44.34
C GLY A 135 -17.07 -6.67 -44.12
N PRO A 136 -16.92 -7.52 -45.16
CA PRO A 136 -16.96 -8.98 -45.00
C PRO A 136 -15.87 -9.52 -44.07
N VAL A 137 -14.65 -8.95 -44.11
CA VAL A 137 -13.56 -9.39 -43.24
C VAL A 137 -13.82 -8.92 -41.80
N GLN A 138 -14.36 -7.72 -41.58
CA GLN A 138 -14.77 -7.28 -40.24
C GLN A 138 -15.86 -8.17 -39.64
N PHE A 139 -16.87 -8.54 -40.44
CA PHE A 139 -17.93 -9.45 -40.02
C PHE A 139 -17.38 -10.86 -39.73
N GLY A 140 -16.44 -11.34 -40.54
CA GLY A 140 -15.72 -12.60 -40.30
C GLY A 140 -14.92 -12.60 -38.99
N LEU A 141 -14.20 -11.52 -38.70
CA LEU A 141 -13.48 -11.34 -37.43
C LEU A 141 -14.46 -11.30 -36.24
N PHE A 142 -15.57 -10.58 -36.37
CA PHE A 142 -16.64 -10.58 -35.36
C PHE A 142 -17.18 -11.99 -35.09
N ALA A 143 -17.48 -12.76 -36.13
CA ALA A 143 -17.98 -14.13 -35.99
C ALA A 143 -16.96 -15.06 -35.31
N VAL A 144 -15.68 -14.99 -35.74
CA VAL A 144 -14.59 -15.81 -35.17
C VAL A 144 -14.37 -15.50 -33.69
N PHE A 145 -14.25 -14.21 -33.32
CA PHE A 145 -13.99 -13.83 -31.94
C PHE A 145 -15.22 -14.02 -31.03
N SER A 146 -16.43 -13.80 -31.54
CA SER A 146 -17.66 -14.11 -30.81
C SER A 146 -17.83 -15.62 -30.59
N GLY A 147 -17.48 -16.44 -31.59
CA GLY A 147 -17.42 -17.90 -31.44
C GLY A 147 -16.39 -18.31 -30.39
N LEU A 148 -15.21 -17.69 -30.39
CA LEU A 148 -14.20 -17.93 -29.35
C LEU A 148 -14.69 -17.49 -27.96
N LEU A 149 -15.35 -16.34 -27.84
CA LEU A 149 -15.95 -15.87 -26.59
C LEU A 149 -17.02 -16.86 -26.09
N TYR A 150 -17.92 -17.30 -26.96
CA TYR A 150 -18.94 -18.30 -26.64
C TYR A 150 -18.32 -19.62 -26.18
N LEU A 151 -17.23 -20.05 -26.83
CA LEU A 151 -16.46 -21.19 -26.34
C LEU A 151 -15.95 -20.89 -24.92
N LEU A 152 -15.25 -19.78 -24.69
CA LEU A 152 -14.63 -19.49 -23.39
C LEU A 152 -15.63 -19.34 -22.24
N GLU A 153 -16.72 -18.59 -22.44
CA GLU A 153 -17.70 -18.25 -21.40
C GLU A 153 -18.92 -19.18 -21.36
N GLY A 154 -19.10 -20.02 -22.38
CA GLY A 154 -20.29 -20.86 -22.57
C GLY A 154 -20.57 -21.92 -21.49
N PRO A 155 -21.64 -22.72 -21.67
CA PRO A 155 -22.15 -23.61 -20.64
C PRO A 155 -21.16 -24.72 -20.25
N ARG A 156 -21.36 -25.31 -19.06
CA ARG A 156 -20.41 -26.23 -18.39
C ARG A 156 -19.99 -27.45 -19.23
N TRP A 157 -20.85 -27.97 -20.10
CA TRP A 157 -20.54 -29.09 -21.01
C TRP A 157 -19.44 -28.78 -22.04
N LEU A 158 -19.42 -27.58 -22.62
CA LEU A 158 -18.35 -27.11 -23.52
C LEU A 158 -17.05 -26.86 -22.77
N ARG A 159 -17.07 -26.75 -21.42
CA ARG A 159 -15.87 -26.55 -20.58
C ARG A 159 -15.06 -27.83 -20.36
N LYS A 160 -15.56 -29.00 -20.76
CA LYS A 160 -14.87 -30.29 -20.60
C LYS A 160 -13.58 -30.44 -21.44
N CYS A 161 -13.36 -29.61 -22.46
CA CYS A 161 -12.07 -29.52 -23.18
C CYS A 161 -11.00 -28.82 -22.32
N HIS A 162 -10.51 -29.52 -21.30
CA HIS A 162 -10.06 -28.91 -20.04
C HIS A 162 -8.61 -28.35 -19.99
N LEU A 163 -7.71 -28.64 -20.95
CA LEU A 163 -6.27 -28.39 -20.72
C LEU A 163 -5.64 -27.18 -21.45
N ARG A 164 -6.16 -26.77 -22.63
CA ARG A 164 -5.58 -25.63 -23.39
C ARG A 164 -6.33 -24.30 -23.22
N ARG A 165 -7.56 -24.34 -22.69
CA ARG A 165 -8.52 -23.22 -22.71
C ARG A 165 -8.16 -22.01 -21.83
N PRO A 166 -7.82 -22.16 -20.53
CA PRO A 166 -7.45 -21.00 -19.70
C PRO A 166 -6.02 -20.52 -19.94
N LYS A 167 -5.12 -21.39 -20.44
CA LYS A 167 -3.70 -21.05 -20.64
C LYS A 167 -3.42 -20.35 -21.97
N LEU A 168 -4.20 -20.64 -23.02
CA LEU A 168 -3.98 -20.10 -24.36
C LEU A 168 -5.17 -19.28 -24.86
N GLY A 169 -6.41 -19.79 -24.74
CA GLY A 169 -7.61 -19.13 -25.28
C GLY A 169 -7.92 -17.78 -24.64
N GLY A 170 -7.85 -17.70 -23.30
CA GLY A 170 -8.02 -16.44 -22.56
C GLY A 170 -7.04 -15.34 -22.99
N PRO A 171 -5.71 -15.57 -22.92
CA PRO A 171 -4.71 -14.59 -23.35
C PRO A 171 -4.80 -14.20 -24.84
N ILE A 172 -5.23 -15.11 -25.71
CA ILE A 172 -5.45 -14.76 -27.13
C ILE A 172 -6.58 -13.74 -27.26
N LEU A 173 -7.75 -14.01 -26.65
CA LEU A 173 -8.93 -13.15 -26.81
C LEU A 173 -8.85 -11.87 -25.97
N TYR A 174 -8.54 -12.00 -24.68
CA TYR A 174 -8.62 -10.92 -23.69
C TYR A 174 -7.35 -10.06 -23.59
N ASP A 175 -6.24 -10.49 -24.21
CA ASP A 175 -5.00 -9.71 -24.29
C ASP A 175 -4.61 -9.40 -25.73
N MET A 176 -4.14 -10.39 -26.50
CA MET A 176 -3.53 -10.17 -27.82
C MET A 176 -4.49 -9.51 -28.82
N PHE A 177 -5.71 -10.03 -28.95
CA PHE A 177 -6.72 -9.55 -29.88
C PHE A 177 -7.79 -8.66 -29.23
N PHE A 178 -7.58 -8.21 -28.00
CA PHE A 178 -8.57 -7.40 -27.29
C PHE A 178 -8.97 -6.16 -28.09
N MET A 179 -7.98 -5.37 -28.53
CA MET A 179 -8.24 -4.13 -29.27
C MET A 179 -8.94 -4.42 -30.60
N THR A 180 -8.47 -5.42 -31.34
CA THR A 180 -9.08 -5.83 -32.62
C THR A 180 -10.54 -6.22 -32.44
N PHE A 181 -10.86 -7.02 -31.42
CA PHE A 181 -12.23 -7.44 -31.17
C PHE A 181 -13.11 -6.29 -30.65
N ALA A 182 -12.57 -5.41 -29.80
CA ALA A 182 -13.28 -4.22 -29.35
C ALA A 182 -13.65 -3.30 -30.53
N TYR A 183 -12.73 -3.06 -31.48
CA TYR A 183 -13.02 -2.28 -32.67
C TYR A 183 -14.07 -2.94 -33.58
N THR A 184 -13.98 -4.26 -33.81
CA THR A 184 -14.99 -4.95 -34.64
C THR A 184 -16.36 -4.94 -33.99
N LEU A 185 -16.45 -5.12 -32.67
CA LEU A 185 -17.71 -5.04 -31.93
C LEU A 185 -18.37 -3.67 -32.05
N VAL A 186 -17.58 -2.61 -31.87
CA VAL A 186 -18.07 -1.24 -31.98
C VAL A 186 -18.56 -0.96 -33.41
N ASN A 187 -17.84 -1.42 -34.44
CA ASN A 187 -18.27 -1.28 -35.83
C ASN A 187 -19.56 -2.05 -36.14
N VAL A 188 -19.74 -3.26 -35.60
CA VAL A 188 -20.99 -4.04 -35.74
C VAL A 188 -22.17 -3.31 -35.11
N VAL A 189 -22.01 -2.78 -33.90
CA VAL A 189 -23.07 -2.02 -33.22
C VAL A 189 -23.40 -0.72 -33.96
N GLY A 190 -22.39 -0.03 -34.49
CA GLY A 190 -22.55 1.19 -35.27
C GLY A 190 -23.03 0.99 -36.71
N CYS A 191 -22.95 -0.24 -37.23
CA CYS A 191 -23.05 -0.56 -38.67
C CYS A 191 -22.14 0.35 -39.51
N THR A 192 -20.87 0.48 -39.12
CA THR A 192 -19.89 1.39 -39.74
C THR A 192 -18.78 0.65 -40.47
N ASN A 193 -17.90 1.42 -41.14
CA ASN A 193 -16.67 0.92 -41.74
C ASN A 193 -16.88 -0.21 -42.77
N GLY A 194 -17.88 -0.07 -43.63
CA GLY A 194 -18.20 -0.99 -44.72
C GLY A 194 -19.07 -2.17 -44.32
N LEU A 195 -19.46 -2.32 -43.05
CA LEU A 195 -20.42 -3.35 -42.63
C LEU A 195 -21.83 -3.11 -43.19
N ASP A 196 -22.17 -1.86 -43.51
CA ASP A 196 -23.40 -1.47 -44.18
C ASP A 196 -23.53 -2.00 -45.61
N SER A 197 -22.42 -2.45 -46.22
CA SER A 197 -22.41 -3.15 -47.52
C SER A 197 -22.51 -4.68 -47.42
N VAL A 198 -22.47 -5.24 -46.21
CA VAL A 198 -22.55 -6.70 -46.00
C VAL A 198 -24.01 -7.13 -46.00
N ALA A 199 -24.38 -7.97 -46.97
CA ALA A 199 -25.72 -8.55 -47.03
C ALA A 199 -25.90 -9.62 -45.94
N LEU A 200 -26.92 -9.45 -45.10
CA LEU A 200 -27.28 -10.39 -44.02
C LEU A 200 -28.42 -11.35 -44.45
N GLY A 201 -28.57 -11.59 -45.75
CA GLY A 201 -29.66 -12.34 -46.39
C GLY A 201 -30.69 -11.43 -47.06
N ASP A 202 -31.27 -11.88 -48.18
CA ASP A 202 -32.27 -11.16 -49.01
C ASP A 202 -31.89 -9.72 -49.42
N ASN A 203 -30.60 -9.46 -49.69
CA ASN A 203 -30.04 -8.14 -50.02
C ASN A 203 -30.23 -7.06 -48.93
N VAL A 204 -30.65 -7.43 -47.72
CA VAL A 204 -30.85 -6.50 -46.61
C VAL A 204 -29.57 -6.40 -45.78
N THR A 205 -29.13 -5.17 -45.52
CA THR A 205 -27.88 -4.87 -44.78
C THR A 205 -28.17 -4.43 -43.34
N CYS A 206 -27.13 -4.30 -42.50
CA CYS A 206 -27.30 -3.80 -41.13
C CYS A 206 -27.79 -2.34 -41.07
N ALA A 207 -27.72 -1.60 -42.19
CA ALA A 207 -28.17 -0.22 -42.29
C ALA A 207 -29.70 -0.10 -42.47
N SER A 208 -30.37 -1.21 -42.76
CA SER A 208 -31.83 -1.25 -42.89
C SER A 208 -32.53 -1.05 -41.53
N PRO A 209 -33.62 -0.26 -41.46
CA PRO A 209 -34.32 0.01 -40.20
C PRO A 209 -34.85 -1.24 -39.51
N GLU A 210 -35.32 -2.22 -40.28
CA GLU A 210 -35.90 -3.47 -39.79
C GLU A 210 -34.88 -4.38 -39.08
N ARG A 211 -33.61 -4.34 -39.52
CA ARG A 211 -32.54 -5.22 -38.98
C ARG A 211 -31.55 -4.51 -38.08
N TYR A 212 -31.46 -3.18 -38.14
CA TYR A 212 -30.53 -2.39 -37.33
C TYR A 212 -30.65 -2.72 -35.83
N TRP A 213 -31.87 -2.74 -35.29
CA TRP A 213 -32.10 -3.03 -33.86
C TRP A 213 -31.66 -4.44 -33.46
N MET A 214 -31.80 -5.43 -34.33
CA MET A 214 -31.35 -6.80 -34.07
C MET A 214 -29.82 -6.86 -34.03
N VAL A 215 -29.14 -6.28 -35.02
CA VAL A 215 -27.67 -6.27 -35.11
C VAL A 215 -27.06 -5.46 -33.96
N CYS A 216 -27.63 -4.28 -33.66
CA CYS A 216 -27.22 -3.42 -32.55
C CYS A 216 -27.37 -4.15 -31.21
N SER A 217 -28.53 -4.75 -30.94
CA SER A 217 -28.78 -5.47 -29.68
C SER A 217 -27.84 -6.67 -29.51
N LEU A 218 -27.64 -7.45 -30.57
CA LEU A 218 -26.70 -8.57 -30.56
C LEU A 218 -25.27 -8.08 -30.26
N GLY A 219 -24.82 -7.04 -30.95
CA GLY A 219 -23.49 -6.47 -30.73
C GLY A 219 -23.30 -5.93 -29.31
N LEU A 220 -24.31 -5.26 -28.73
CA LEU A 220 -24.29 -4.78 -27.35
C LEU A 220 -24.19 -5.92 -26.33
N VAL A 221 -24.94 -7.00 -26.53
CA VAL A 221 -24.86 -8.19 -25.65
C VAL A 221 -23.47 -8.81 -25.72
N VAL A 222 -22.94 -9.02 -26.92
CA VAL A 222 -21.60 -9.59 -27.10
C VAL A 222 -20.53 -8.67 -26.49
N PHE A 223 -20.65 -7.35 -26.68
CA PHE A 223 -19.76 -6.35 -26.07
C PHE A 223 -19.79 -6.42 -24.55
N GLY A 224 -20.98 -6.46 -23.95
CA GLY A 224 -21.14 -6.57 -22.50
C GLY A 224 -20.53 -7.86 -21.94
N CYS A 225 -20.81 -9.00 -22.58
CA CYS A 225 -20.22 -10.29 -22.22
C CYS A 225 -18.69 -10.29 -22.35
N PHE A 226 -18.16 -9.74 -23.44
CA PHE A 226 -16.73 -9.64 -23.69
C PHE A 226 -16.01 -8.76 -22.67
N PHE A 227 -16.56 -7.57 -22.40
CA PHE A 227 -15.97 -6.63 -21.45
C PHE A 227 -15.99 -7.18 -20.02
N TRP A 228 -17.14 -7.70 -19.59
CA TRP A 228 -17.26 -8.34 -18.28
C TRP A 228 -16.35 -9.58 -18.14
N GLY A 229 -16.33 -10.44 -19.16
CA GLY A 229 -15.44 -11.59 -19.24
C GLY A 229 -13.96 -11.20 -19.13
N THR A 230 -13.57 -10.09 -19.76
CA THR A 230 -12.21 -9.54 -19.67
C THR A 230 -11.88 -9.08 -18.25
N LEU A 231 -12.75 -8.30 -17.60
CA LEU A 231 -12.52 -7.83 -16.23
C LEU A 231 -12.39 -9.01 -15.24
N LYS A 232 -13.25 -10.02 -15.40
CA LYS A 232 -13.18 -11.26 -14.62
C LYS A 232 -11.88 -12.02 -14.89
N TYR A 233 -11.47 -12.14 -16.15
CA TYR A 233 -10.19 -12.75 -16.54
C TYR A 233 -9.00 -12.01 -15.92
N LYS A 234 -8.99 -10.67 -15.97
CA LYS A 234 -7.92 -9.85 -15.38
C LYS A 234 -7.85 -9.97 -13.87
N LYS A 235 -9.00 -10.02 -13.19
CA LYS A 235 -9.06 -10.31 -11.75
C LYS A 235 -8.48 -11.68 -11.42
N GLN A 236 -8.83 -12.71 -12.20
CA GLN A 236 -8.29 -14.05 -12.02
C GLN A 236 -6.78 -14.09 -12.27
N LEU A 237 -6.29 -13.40 -13.30
CA LEU A 237 -4.87 -13.29 -13.59
C LEU A 237 -4.10 -12.58 -12.47
N ALA A 238 -4.70 -11.55 -11.86
CA ALA A 238 -4.12 -10.88 -10.69
C ALA A 238 -4.03 -11.80 -9.46
N SER A 239 -4.96 -12.77 -9.33
CA SER A 239 -4.93 -13.80 -8.28
C SER A 239 -4.02 -14.99 -8.60
N ASP A 240 -3.70 -15.22 -9.88
CA ASP A 240 -2.71 -16.20 -10.33
C ASP A 240 -1.30 -15.60 -10.25
N VAL A 241 -0.87 -15.30 -9.02
CA VAL A 241 0.30 -14.46 -8.66
C VAL A 241 1.64 -14.90 -9.30
N TYR A 242 1.73 -16.06 -9.95
CA TYR A 242 3.02 -16.73 -10.19
C TYR A 242 3.19 -17.43 -11.56
N ALA A 243 2.33 -17.16 -12.55
CA ALA A 243 2.47 -17.77 -13.88
C ALA A 243 3.37 -16.98 -14.85
N VAL A 244 3.53 -15.66 -14.64
CA VAL A 244 4.22 -14.76 -15.58
C VAL A 244 5.43 -14.09 -14.89
N SER A 245 6.56 -13.96 -15.61
CA SER A 245 7.82 -13.42 -15.09
C SER A 245 7.79 -11.92 -14.72
N PHE A 246 6.73 -11.22 -15.12
CA PHE A 246 6.42 -9.85 -14.75
C PHE A 246 4.91 -9.76 -14.49
N ARG A 247 4.49 -8.82 -13.64
CA ARG A 247 3.08 -8.61 -13.29
C ARG A 247 2.79 -7.12 -13.31
N PHE A 248 1.58 -6.74 -13.67
CA PHE A 248 1.10 -5.40 -13.38
C PHE A 248 0.24 -5.38 -12.13
N GLN A 249 0.24 -4.25 -11.44
CA GLN A 249 -0.71 -3.96 -10.38
C GLN A 249 -2.15 -4.21 -10.86
N ALA A 250 -3.00 -4.82 -10.03
CA ALA A 250 -4.34 -5.23 -10.43
C ALA A 250 -5.20 -4.04 -10.89
N SER A 251 -5.10 -2.91 -10.17
CA SER A 251 -5.75 -1.65 -10.53
C SER A 251 -5.24 -1.10 -11.86
N PHE A 252 -3.93 -1.23 -12.15
CA PHE A 252 -3.36 -0.85 -13.43
C PHE A 252 -3.86 -1.74 -14.58
N ASP A 253 -3.93 -3.06 -14.39
CA ASP A 253 -4.49 -3.96 -15.41
C ASP A 253 -5.97 -3.67 -15.71
N ALA A 254 -6.77 -3.36 -14.69
CA ALA A 254 -8.16 -2.94 -14.84
C ALA A 254 -8.27 -1.59 -15.57
N MET A 255 -7.43 -0.62 -15.20
CA MET A 255 -7.34 0.68 -15.87
C MET A 255 -6.97 0.52 -17.34
N MET A 256 -6.02 -0.36 -17.66
CA MET A 256 -5.63 -0.64 -19.04
C MET A 256 -6.75 -1.26 -19.86
N THR A 257 -7.53 -2.18 -19.29
CA THR A 257 -8.73 -2.70 -19.96
C THR A 257 -9.73 -1.57 -20.25
N CYS A 258 -9.95 -0.67 -19.28
CA CYS A 258 -10.83 0.49 -19.48
C CYS A 258 -10.30 1.43 -20.56
N THR A 259 -9.01 1.77 -20.55
CA THR A 259 -8.37 2.62 -21.58
C THR A 259 -8.49 2.02 -22.98
N ARG A 260 -8.25 0.71 -23.12
CA ARG A 260 -8.42 0.01 -24.41
C ARG A 260 -9.86 0.12 -24.92
N THR A 261 -10.85 -0.06 -24.05
CA THR A 261 -12.26 0.10 -24.41
C THR A 261 -12.60 1.55 -24.74
N ILE A 262 -12.13 2.53 -23.95
CA ILE A 262 -12.31 3.96 -24.21
C ILE A 262 -11.75 4.35 -25.59
N CYS A 263 -10.60 3.81 -25.99
CA CYS A 263 -10.04 4.06 -27.33
C CYS A 263 -10.99 3.56 -28.43
N ALA A 264 -11.53 2.35 -28.29
CA ALA A 264 -12.48 1.78 -29.24
C ALA A 264 -13.80 2.58 -29.31
N LEU A 265 -14.34 2.96 -28.15
CA LEU A 265 -15.56 3.79 -28.07
C LEU A 265 -15.35 5.20 -28.62
N THR A 266 -14.16 5.76 -28.43
CA THR A 266 -13.86 7.08 -28.96
C THR A 266 -13.77 7.09 -30.48
N VAL A 267 -13.32 6.01 -31.13
CA VAL A 267 -13.31 5.93 -32.61
C VAL A 267 -14.70 6.10 -33.20
N ILE A 268 -15.70 5.32 -32.74
CA ILE A 268 -17.06 5.46 -33.24
C ILE A 268 -17.67 6.82 -32.87
N THR A 269 -17.33 7.35 -31.70
CA THR A 269 -17.83 8.66 -31.26
C THR A 269 -17.30 9.77 -32.17
N VAL A 270 -16.00 9.74 -32.51
CA VAL A 270 -15.37 10.69 -33.43
C VAL A 270 -15.92 10.52 -34.85
N GLU A 271 -16.03 9.29 -35.35
CA GLU A 271 -16.59 9.00 -36.68
C GLU A 271 -18.00 9.58 -36.83
N LYS A 272 -18.89 9.37 -35.84
CA LYS A 272 -20.25 9.91 -35.87
C LYS A 272 -20.29 11.41 -35.59
N ALA A 273 -19.39 11.95 -34.78
CA ALA A 273 -19.31 13.38 -34.52
C ALA A 273 -18.90 14.16 -35.78
N LEU A 274 -17.98 13.63 -36.60
CA LEU A 274 -17.57 14.24 -37.86
C LEU A 274 -18.71 14.37 -38.90
N LEU A 275 -19.80 13.62 -38.73
CA LEU A 275 -20.99 13.74 -39.61
C LEU A 275 -21.92 14.90 -39.21
N VAL A 276 -21.82 15.40 -37.98
CA VAL A 276 -22.78 16.37 -37.41
C VAL A 276 -22.10 17.67 -36.99
N LEU A 277 -20.82 17.62 -36.61
CA LEU A 277 -20.04 18.73 -36.09
C LEU A 277 -18.88 19.07 -37.02
N ASP A 278 -18.41 20.31 -36.92
CA ASP A 278 -17.21 20.76 -37.63
C ASP A 278 -15.98 19.92 -37.27
N MET A 279 -15.26 19.45 -38.30
CA MET A 279 -14.04 18.65 -38.16
C MET A 279 -13.03 19.26 -37.18
N TRP A 280 -12.87 20.59 -37.26
CA TRP A 280 -11.98 21.40 -36.45
C TRP A 280 -12.29 21.29 -34.96
N LEU A 281 -13.57 21.44 -34.62
CA LEU A 281 -14.06 21.36 -33.25
C LEU A 281 -13.86 19.95 -32.71
N VAL A 282 -14.18 18.93 -33.52
CA VAL A 282 -14.00 17.52 -33.15
C VAL A 282 -12.52 17.23 -32.89
N ALA A 283 -11.62 17.63 -33.78
CA ALA A 283 -10.19 17.39 -33.67
C ALA A 283 -9.56 18.08 -32.45
N VAL A 284 -9.91 19.35 -32.19
CA VAL A 284 -9.41 20.09 -31.02
C VAL A 284 -9.95 19.51 -29.72
N LEU A 285 -11.27 19.27 -29.62
CA LEU A 285 -11.89 18.76 -28.41
C LEU A 285 -11.37 17.35 -28.08
N PHE A 286 -11.36 16.45 -29.06
CA PHE A 286 -10.81 15.11 -28.90
C PHE A 286 -9.32 15.18 -28.53
N GLY A 287 -8.54 16.01 -29.22
CA GLY A 287 -7.11 16.13 -28.96
C GLY A 287 -6.80 16.58 -27.54
N LEU A 288 -7.55 17.54 -27.00
CA LEU A 288 -7.40 17.98 -25.61
C LEU A 288 -7.75 16.86 -24.62
N LEU A 289 -8.89 16.17 -24.82
CA LEU A 289 -9.31 15.07 -23.95
C LEU A 289 -8.32 13.90 -23.98
N ASN A 290 -7.83 13.55 -25.18
CA ASN A 290 -6.89 12.46 -25.36
C ASN A 290 -5.52 12.77 -24.73
N LEU A 291 -5.06 14.03 -24.86
CA LEU A 291 -3.81 14.49 -24.24
C LEU A 291 -3.89 14.46 -22.71
N VAL A 292 -5.03 14.85 -22.12
CA VAL A 292 -5.27 14.75 -20.67
C VAL A 292 -5.27 13.28 -20.23
N HIS A 293 -5.99 12.41 -20.96
CA HIS A 293 -6.09 10.99 -20.61
C HIS A 293 -4.73 10.29 -20.66
N PHE A 294 -4.03 10.34 -21.80
CA PHE A 294 -2.74 9.68 -21.96
C PHE A 294 -1.60 10.39 -21.22
N GLY A 295 -1.69 11.71 -21.03
CA GLY A 295 -0.77 12.45 -20.16
C GLY A 295 -0.87 12.01 -18.70
N ALA A 296 -2.09 11.79 -18.20
CA ALA A 296 -2.32 11.24 -16.87
C ALA A 296 -1.78 9.81 -16.74
N LEU A 297 -2.02 8.94 -17.73
CA LEU A 297 -1.48 7.58 -17.76
C LEU A 297 0.05 7.54 -17.83
N LEU A 298 0.66 8.41 -18.63
CA LEU A 298 2.12 8.55 -18.72
C LEU A 298 2.72 8.99 -17.38
N ARG A 299 2.10 9.99 -16.74
CA ARG A 299 2.48 10.45 -15.40
C ARG A 299 2.33 9.35 -14.35
N TYR A 300 1.22 8.62 -14.38
CA TYR A 300 0.97 7.49 -13.47
C TYR A 300 2.04 6.40 -13.66
N ASN A 301 2.29 5.98 -14.90
CA ASN A 301 3.28 4.94 -15.21
C ASN A 301 4.69 5.36 -14.75
N TYR A 302 5.05 6.63 -14.95
CA TYR A 302 6.33 7.17 -14.48
C TYR A 302 6.43 7.23 -12.95
N LYS A 303 5.37 7.67 -12.26
CA LYS A 303 5.37 7.84 -10.80
C LYS A 303 5.32 6.50 -10.07
N CYS A 304 4.39 5.63 -10.44
CA CYS A 304 4.06 4.42 -9.71
C CYS A 304 4.79 3.18 -10.19
N GLN A 305 5.33 3.19 -11.42
CA GLN A 305 6.08 2.06 -12.00
C GLN A 305 5.30 0.72 -11.86
N PRO A 306 4.08 0.62 -12.41
CA PRO A 306 3.11 -0.41 -12.05
C PRO A 306 3.51 -1.85 -12.40
N CYS A 307 4.67 -2.04 -13.06
CA CYS A 307 5.20 -3.33 -13.45
C CYS A 307 6.12 -3.93 -12.37
N LEU A 308 5.67 -5.00 -11.75
CA LEU A 308 6.36 -5.82 -10.77
C LEU A 308 7.26 -6.88 -11.41
N GLY A 309 8.45 -7.10 -10.84
CA GLY A 309 9.38 -8.17 -11.25
C GLY A 309 10.35 -7.77 -12.38
N VAL A 310 10.53 -8.64 -13.37
CA VAL A 310 11.49 -8.46 -14.49
C VAL A 310 10.91 -7.52 -15.58
N GLY A 311 10.20 -6.48 -15.14
CA GLY A 311 9.24 -5.71 -15.92
C GLY A 311 9.78 -4.55 -16.76
N LEU A 312 11.10 -4.40 -16.89
CA LEU A 312 11.70 -3.21 -17.51
C LEU A 312 11.19 -2.94 -18.93
N VAL A 313 11.21 -3.98 -19.77
CA VAL A 313 10.75 -3.87 -21.17
C VAL A 313 9.24 -3.60 -21.24
N PRO A 314 8.35 -4.40 -20.59
CA PRO A 314 6.92 -4.10 -20.53
C PRO A 314 6.61 -2.68 -20.06
N ASN A 315 7.29 -2.21 -19.01
CA ASN A 315 7.04 -0.90 -18.42
C ASN A 315 7.46 0.26 -19.34
N ASN A 316 8.60 0.11 -20.03
CA ASN A 316 9.02 1.09 -21.04
C ASN A 316 8.13 1.06 -22.29
N LEU A 317 7.65 -0.12 -22.69
CA LEU A 317 6.74 -0.26 -23.83
C LEU A 317 5.38 0.43 -23.54
N ARG A 318 4.88 0.34 -22.30
CA ARG A 318 3.69 1.11 -21.85
C ARG A 318 3.94 2.61 -21.87
N ALA A 319 5.06 3.07 -21.28
CA ALA A 319 5.43 4.48 -21.30
C ALA A 319 5.52 5.03 -22.74
N LEU A 320 6.14 4.25 -23.64
CA LEU A 320 6.23 4.58 -25.05
C LEU A 320 4.84 4.64 -25.70
N SER A 321 3.97 3.66 -25.47
CA SER A 321 2.61 3.64 -26.02
C SER A 321 1.80 4.87 -25.63
N PHE A 322 1.86 5.29 -24.36
CA PHE A 322 1.19 6.51 -23.90
C PHE A 322 1.81 7.78 -24.52
N ALA A 323 3.14 7.85 -24.57
CA ALA A 323 3.84 8.98 -25.16
C ALA A 323 3.59 9.10 -26.67
N THR A 324 3.49 7.99 -27.40
CA THR A 324 3.15 7.97 -28.83
C THR A 324 1.73 8.49 -29.07
N SER A 325 0.78 8.14 -28.21
CA SER A 325 -0.59 8.69 -28.29
C SER A 325 -0.58 10.20 -28.01
N CYS A 326 0.15 10.68 -26.98
CA CYS A 326 0.32 12.12 -26.75
C CYS A 326 0.98 12.83 -27.94
N TYR A 327 2.04 12.24 -28.50
CA TYR A 327 2.79 12.81 -29.62
C TYR A 327 1.91 12.95 -30.87
N THR A 328 1.23 11.87 -31.27
CA THR A 328 0.32 11.87 -32.43
C THR A 328 -0.84 12.84 -32.24
N THR A 329 -1.35 12.97 -31.01
CA THR A 329 -2.36 13.95 -30.64
C THR A 329 -1.85 15.39 -30.77
N LEU A 330 -0.63 15.68 -30.31
CA LEU A 330 -0.02 17.01 -30.47
C LEU A 330 0.17 17.36 -31.94
N VAL A 331 0.59 16.40 -32.78
CA VAL A 331 0.69 16.60 -34.23
C VAL A 331 -0.68 16.93 -34.84
N SER A 332 -1.72 16.18 -34.48
CA SER A 332 -3.10 16.47 -34.91
C SER A 332 -3.56 17.86 -34.49
N LEU A 333 -3.29 18.27 -33.25
CA LEU A 333 -3.62 19.61 -32.76
C LEU A 333 -2.87 20.71 -33.51
N VAL A 334 -1.57 20.54 -33.79
CA VAL A 334 -0.79 21.52 -34.55
C VAL A 334 -1.32 21.68 -35.97
N ILE A 335 -1.64 20.57 -36.65
CA ILE A 335 -2.26 20.61 -37.99
C ILE A 335 -3.62 21.31 -37.92
N SER A 336 -4.46 20.95 -36.93
CA SER A 336 -5.75 21.59 -36.70
C SER A 336 -5.61 23.11 -36.52
N MET A 337 -4.67 23.57 -35.69
CA MET A 337 -4.47 24.99 -35.42
C MET A 337 -3.94 25.76 -36.64
N LEU A 338 -3.04 25.15 -37.42
CA LEU A 338 -2.53 25.75 -38.67
C LEU A 338 -3.65 25.95 -39.69
N GLN A 339 -4.45 24.90 -39.86
CA GLN A 339 -5.58 24.93 -40.76
C GLN A 339 -6.64 25.94 -40.23
N ILE A 340 -6.88 26.07 -38.91
CA ILE A 340 -7.84 27.05 -38.34
C ILE A 340 -7.36 28.48 -38.64
N ALA A 341 -6.07 28.74 -38.46
CA ALA A 341 -5.48 30.07 -38.63
C ALA A 341 -5.47 30.53 -40.09
N ARG A 342 -5.42 29.61 -41.05
CA ARG A 342 -5.32 29.93 -42.48
C ARG A 342 -6.66 29.83 -43.23
N HIS A 343 -7.69 29.27 -42.58
CA HIS A 343 -8.97 28.91 -43.18
C HIS A 343 -8.88 28.20 -44.56
N PRO A 344 -7.89 27.32 -44.84
CA PRO A 344 -7.83 26.68 -46.14
C PRO A 344 -8.85 25.55 -46.18
N ALA A 345 -9.60 25.47 -47.28
CA ALA A 345 -10.55 24.39 -47.51
C ALA A 345 -9.87 23.07 -47.83
N GLU A 346 -8.54 23.02 -48.07
CA GLU A 346 -7.73 21.83 -48.39
C GLU A 346 -6.35 21.91 -47.69
N ALA A 347 -5.72 20.76 -47.47
CA ALA A 347 -4.39 20.71 -46.84
C ALA A 347 -3.31 21.26 -47.79
N GLY A 348 -2.63 22.33 -47.35
CA GLY A 348 -1.55 22.97 -48.09
C GLY A 348 -0.18 22.31 -47.86
N THR A 349 0.85 22.91 -48.48
CA THR A 349 2.24 22.44 -48.35
C THR A 349 2.77 22.48 -46.91
N ALA A 350 2.25 23.37 -46.06
CA ALA A 350 2.70 23.52 -44.68
C ALA A 350 2.24 22.36 -43.79
N GLU A 351 0.99 21.92 -43.94
CA GLU A 351 0.40 20.80 -43.20
C GLU A 351 1.15 19.50 -43.52
N TRP A 352 1.41 19.25 -44.80
CA TRP A 352 2.23 18.12 -45.27
C TRP A 352 3.68 18.22 -44.74
N THR A 353 4.27 19.41 -44.74
CA THR A 353 5.62 19.61 -44.20
C THR A 353 5.67 19.27 -42.71
N VAL A 354 4.69 19.73 -41.92
CA VAL A 354 4.58 19.38 -40.49
C VAL A 354 4.44 17.88 -40.30
N PHE A 355 3.61 17.21 -41.11
CA PHE A 355 3.44 15.76 -41.05
C PHE A 355 4.75 15.00 -41.30
N PHE A 356 5.48 15.31 -42.38
CA PHE A 356 6.75 14.65 -42.70
C PHE A 356 7.84 14.92 -41.65
N VAL A 357 7.94 16.16 -41.17
CA VAL A 357 8.86 16.53 -40.09
C VAL A 357 8.51 15.76 -38.81
N ALA A 358 7.23 15.66 -38.46
CA ALA A 358 6.78 14.93 -37.29
C ALA A 358 7.09 13.42 -37.39
N ILE A 359 6.96 12.80 -38.56
CA ILE A 359 7.37 11.41 -38.76
C ILE A 359 8.89 11.27 -38.56
N GLY A 360 9.68 12.17 -39.15
CA GLY A 360 11.15 12.16 -39.01
C GLY A 360 11.64 12.34 -37.58
N LEU A 361 10.93 13.13 -36.76
CA LEU A 361 11.27 13.38 -35.35
C LEU A 361 10.84 12.27 -34.38
N TYR A 362 9.86 11.44 -34.75
CA TYR A 362 9.30 10.43 -33.86
C TYR A 362 10.34 9.44 -33.28
N PRO A 363 11.32 8.91 -34.03
CA PRO A 363 12.35 8.03 -33.48
C PRO A 363 13.15 8.67 -32.32
N ALA A 364 13.44 9.97 -32.42
CA ALA A 364 14.13 10.70 -31.36
C ALA A 364 13.25 10.83 -30.10
N VAL A 365 11.95 11.09 -30.28
CA VAL A 365 10.96 11.11 -29.19
C VAL A 365 10.85 9.73 -28.53
N ALA A 366 10.77 8.65 -29.32
CA ALA A 366 10.70 7.29 -28.81
C ALA A 366 11.92 6.92 -27.96
N VAL A 367 13.13 7.23 -28.44
CA VAL A 367 14.38 6.95 -27.71
C VAL A 367 14.50 7.78 -26.44
N THR A 368 14.10 9.06 -26.47
CA THR A 368 14.16 9.94 -25.29
C THR A 368 13.19 9.49 -24.20
N VAL A 369 11.94 9.17 -24.54
CA VAL A 369 10.94 8.61 -23.62
C VAL A 369 11.43 7.30 -23.03
N TRP A 370 11.96 6.40 -23.87
CA TRP A 370 12.50 5.12 -23.41
C TRP A 370 13.63 5.31 -22.40
N ARG A 371 14.60 6.18 -22.69
CA ARG A 371 15.71 6.47 -21.77
C ARG A 371 15.23 7.11 -20.48
N TRP A 372 14.28 8.04 -20.56
CA TRP A 372 13.73 8.74 -19.41
C TRP A 372 13.01 7.79 -18.45
N ASN A 373 12.10 6.96 -18.95
CA ASN A 373 11.41 5.98 -18.13
C ASN A 373 12.33 4.84 -17.67
N ARG A 374 13.29 4.40 -18.49
CA ARG A 374 14.27 3.37 -18.10
C ARG A 374 15.08 3.78 -16.87
N ARG A 375 15.55 5.04 -16.80
CA ARG A 375 16.29 5.54 -15.63
C ARG A 375 15.49 5.39 -14.34
N ARG A 376 14.18 5.62 -14.39
CA ARG A 376 13.29 5.47 -13.23
C ARG A 376 12.99 3.99 -12.94
N ALA A 377 12.68 3.21 -13.96
CA ALA A 377 12.30 1.81 -13.84
C ALA A 377 13.41 0.91 -13.28
N VAL A 378 14.69 1.20 -13.58
CA VAL A 378 15.86 0.45 -13.06
C VAL A 378 15.94 0.48 -11.53
N LEU A 379 15.39 1.50 -10.88
CA LEU A 379 15.39 1.61 -9.41
C LEU A 379 14.47 0.57 -8.73
N PHE A 380 13.48 0.03 -9.46
CA PHE A 380 12.45 -0.87 -8.93
C PHE A 380 12.45 -2.26 -9.58
N GLN A 381 13.24 -2.43 -10.65
CA GLN A 381 13.36 -3.68 -11.36
C GLN A 381 14.05 -4.75 -10.50
N VAL A 382 13.49 -5.96 -10.54
CA VAL A 382 14.16 -7.17 -10.01
C VAL A 382 14.64 -8.01 -11.20
N PRO A 383 15.95 -8.09 -11.46
CA PRO A 383 16.47 -8.88 -12.58
C PRO A 383 16.33 -10.39 -12.32
N ASN A 384 16.27 -11.17 -13.38
CA ASN A 384 16.17 -12.63 -13.29
C ASN A 384 17.58 -13.26 -13.13
N LEU A 385 18.15 -13.11 -11.94
CA LEU A 385 19.50 -13.60 -11.60
C LEU A 385 19.44 -14.86 -10.72
N SER A 386 20.55 -15.59 -10.66
CA SER A 386 20.76 -16.64 -9.65
C SER A 386 20.77 -16.02 -8.24
N LEU A 387 20.64 -16.83 -7.19
CA LEU A 387 20.64 -16.29 -5.83
C LEU A 387 21.97 -15.62 -5.47
N LEU A 388 23.09 -16.24 -5.84
CA LEU A 388 24.43 -15.72 -5.58
C LEU A 388 24.69 -14.42 -6.35
N ASP A 389 24.38 -14.39 -7.65
CA ASP A 389 24.55 -13.18 -8.46
C ASP A 389 23.65 -12.03 -7.96
N ALA A 390 22.47 -12.35 -7.43
CA ALA A 390 21.57 -11.34 -6.88
C ALA A 390 22.08 -10.75 -5.56
N LEU A 391 22.79 -11.53 -4.74
CA LEU A 391 23.45 -11.06 -3.51
C LEU A 391 24.67 -10.18 -3.80
N GLN A 392 25.32 -10.35 -4.94
CA GLN A 392 26.48 -9.56 -5.37
C GLN A 392 26.11 -8.37 -6.28
N HIS A 393 24.81 -8.11 -6.48
CA HIS A 393 24.34 -7.10 -7.40
C HIS A 393 24.59 -5.66 -6.90
N GLU A 394 24.89 -4.73 -7.82
CA GLU A 394 25.19 -3.33 -7.49
C GLU A 394 24.05 -2.61 -6.73
N SER A 395 22.79 -2.98 -7.03
CA SER A 395 21.60 -2.40 -6.40
C SER A 395 21.32 -2.98 -5.01
N ASP A 396 21.29 -2.12 -3.99
CA ASP A 396 20.89 -2.43 -2.60
C ASP A 396 19.56 -3.17 -2.52
N ARG A 397 18.55 -2.73 -3.31
CA ARG A 397 17.22 -3.35 -3.32
C ARG A 397 17.28 -4.81 -3.77
N VAL A 398 18.04 -5.10 -4.82
CA VAL A 398 18.16 -6.47 -5.36
C VAL A 398 18.84 -7.39 -4.34
N ARG A 399 19.89 -6.90 -3.67
CA ARG A 399 20.57 -7.64 -2.59
C ARG A 399 19.65 -7.89 -1.40
N ALA A 400 18.85 -6.90 -1.00
CA ALA A 400 17.85 -7.06 0.06
C ALA A 400 16.79 -8.12 -0.28
N ILE A 401 16.26 -8.10 -1.51
CA ILE A 401 15.30 -9.10 -2.00
C ILE A 401 15.93 -10.50 -2.03
N ALA A 402 17.18 -10.60 -2.46
CA ALA A 402 17.93 -11.85 -2.47
C ALA A 402 18.13 -12.40 -1.05
N ALA A 403 18.49 -11.55 -0.09
CA ALA A 403 18.61 -11.94 1.32
C ALA A 403 17.29 -12.47 1.89
N VAL A 404 16.15 -11.80 1.63
CA VAL A 404 14.83 -12.32 2.06
C VAL A 404 14.46 -13.61 1.32
N THR A 405 14.89 -13.77 0.07
CA THR A 405 14.67 -15.01 -0.68
C THR A 405 15.40 -16.20 -0.01
N VAL A 406 16.57 -15.96 0.58
CA VAL A 406 17.33 -16.99 1.32
C VAL A 406 16.51 -17.54 2.50
N THR A 407 15.80 -16.70 3.26
CA THR A 407 14.99 -17.13 4.43
C THR A 407 13.73 -17.89 4.01
N LEU A 408 13.12 -17.51 2.88
CA LEU A 408 11.90 -18.14 2.38
C LEU A 408 12.14 -19.48 1.65
N GLU A 409 13.34 -19.67 1.09
CA GLU A 409 13.75 -20.92 0.44
C GLU A 409 14.27 -21.95 1.47
N THR A 410 13.36 -22.80 1.95
CA THR A 410 13.64 -23.88 2.93
C THR A 410 14.10 -25.21 2.30
N ALA A 411 14.64 -25.19 1.07
CA ALA A 411 15.13 -26.43 0.45
C ALA A 411 16.43 -26.87 1.12
N GLU A 412 16.65 -28.18 1.25
CA GLU A 412 17.95 -28.73 1.66
C GLU A 412 19.02 -28.26 0.66
N ARG A 413 20.08 -27.64 1.19
CA ARG A 413 21.23 -27.13 0.43
C ARG A 413 22.47 -27.94 0.82
N ASP A 414 23.32 -28.21 -0.14
CA ASP A 414 24.68 -28.72 0.07
C ASP A 414 25.52 -27.71 0.87
N ALA A 415 26.52 -28.24 1.59
CA ALA A 415 27.37 -27.44 2.47
C ALA A 415 28.17 -26.37 1.70
N ASP A 416 28.63 -26.66 0.48
CA ASP A 416 29.40 -25.74 -0.34
C ASP A 416 28.55 -24.55 -0.81
N THR A 417 27.32 -24.80 -1.27
CA THR A 417 26.37 -23.74 -1.64
C THR A 417 25.97 -22.90 -0.43
N LEU A 418 25.78 -23.52 0.74
CA LEU A 418 25.48 -22.81 1.99
C LEU A 418 26.63 -21.85 2.37
N GLN A 419 27.88 -22.31 2.27
CA GLN A 419 29.07 -21.50 2.52
C GLN A 419 29.17 -20.33 1.55
N ALA A 420 28.94 -20.57 0.25
CA ALA A 420 28.96 -19.51 -0.77
C ALA A 420 27.88 -18.43 -0.51
N ILE A 421 26.67 -18.84 -0.10
CA ILE A 421 25.59 -17.91 0.27
C ILE A 421 25.98 -17.08 1.50
N LEU A 422 26.57 -17.70 2.53
CA LEU A 422 26.99 -16.99 3.74
C LEU A 422 28.07 -15.95 3.47
N LEU A 423 29.06 -16.28 2.63
CA LEU A 423 30.09 -15.33 2.21
C LEU A 423 29.49 -14.16 1.42
N ALA A 424 28.60 -14.44 0.47
CA ALA A 424 27.91 -13.38 -0.29
C ALA A 424 27.00 -12.49 0.59
N LEU A 425 26.36 -13.06 1.62
CA LEU A 425 25.61 -12.30 2.62
C LEU A 425 26.53 -11.43 3.47
N ASN A 426 27.69 -11.94 3.88
CA ASN A 426 28.69 -11.18 4.62
C ASN A 426 29.23 -9.99 3.82
N ASP A 427 29.49 -10.18 2.52
CA ASP A 427 29.92 -9.10 1.62
C ASP A 427 28.84 -8.00 1.50
N THR A 428 27.56 -8.37 1.64
CA THR A 428 26.44 -7.42 1.62
C THR A 428 26.44 -6.47 2.83
N LEU A 429 27.14 -6.82 3.93
CA LEU A 429 27.21 -6.01 5.15
C LEU A 429 28.18 -4.82 5.05
N TRP A 430 29.15 -4.87 4.14
CA TRP A 430 30.23 -3.89 4.02
C TRP A 430 29.82 -2.49 3.50
N PRO A 431 28.94 -2.35 2.49
CA PRO A 431 28.68 -1.03 1.91
C PRO A 431 27.98 -0.09 2.91
N PRO A 432 28.59 1.07 3.25
CA PRO A 432 28.06 1.99 4.27
C PRO A 432 26.81 2.75 3.80
N GLU A 433 26.58 2.84 2.49
CA GLU A 433 25.44 3.54 1.89
C GLU A 433 24.19 2.64 1.74
N ALA A 434 24.33 1.34 2.01
CA ALA A 434 23.25 0.37 1.86
C ALA A 434 22.19 0.57 2.95
N VAL A 435 20.96 0.87 2.55
CA VAL A 435 19.88 1.19 3.50
C VAL A 435 19.21 -0.10 3.95
N PHE A 436 18.87 -1.03 3.05
CA PHE A 436 18.02 -2.16 3.45
C PHE A 436 18.75 -3.51 3.43
N ALA A 437 19.70 -3.72 2.51
CA ALA A 437 20.31 -5.04 2.35
C ALA A 437 21.03 -5.56 3.60
N PRO A 438 21.77 -4.76 4.40
CA PRO A 438 22.48 -5.27 5.56
C PRO A 438 21.55 -5.87 6.62
N ALA A 439 20.41 -5.23 6.89
CA ALA A 439 19.46 -5.71 7.89
C ALA A 439 18.81 -7.04 7.47
N TYR A 440 18.42 -7.16 6.19
CA TYR A 440 17.88 -8.40 5.65
C TYR A 440 18.93 -9.50 5.50
N ALA A 441 20.18 -9.13 5.19
CA ALA A 441 21.29 -10.08 5.15
C ALA A 441 21.58 -10.66 6.53
N CYS A 442 21.60 -9.84 7.58
CA CYS A 442 21.73 -10.33 8.95
C CYS A 442 20.57 -11.27 9.36
N GLN A 443 19.33 -10.94 8.99
CA GLN A 443 18.18 -11.83 9.21
C GLN A 443 18.36 -13.17 8.49
N ALA A 444 18.82 -13.14 7.23
CA ALA A 444 19.09 -14.34 6.46
C ALA A 444 20.21 -15.19 7.05
N MET A 445 21.30 -14.56 7.49
CA MET A 445 22.40 -15.23 8.17
C MET A 445 21.92 -15.89 9.47
N TRP A 446 21.14 -15.17 10.30
CA TRP A 446 20.57 -15.73 11.51
C TRP A 446 19.69 -16.96 11.23
N PHE A 447 18.81 -16.86 10.22
CA PHE A 447 17.98 -17.98 9.81
C PHE A 447 18.81 -19.20 9.39
N LEU A 448 19.83 -19.00 8.53
CA LEU A 448 20.71 -20.08 8.10
C LEU A 448 21.49 -20.70 9.26
N TRP A 449 21.93 -19.87 10.22
CA TRP A 449 22.59 -20.32 11.43
C TRP A 449 21.67 -21.23 12.24
N TYR A 450 20.51 -20.72 12.62
CA TYR A 450 19.54 -21.40 13.46
C TYR A 450 19.06 -22.74 12.88
N SER A 451 18.92 -22.82 11.55
CA SER A 451 18.43 -24.03 10.89
C SER A 451 19.49 -25.09 10.61
N ASN A 452 20.75 -24.71 10.32
CA ASN A 452 21.74 -25.64 9.74
C ASN A 452 23.00 -25.89 10.60
N PHE A 453 23.33 -25.04 11.58
CA PHE A 453 24.57 -25.17 12.34
C PHE A 453 24.31 -25.46 13.82
N ASP A 454 25.34 -25.98 14.48
CA ASP A 454 25.32 -26.16 15.93
C ASP A 454 25.39 -24.82 16.67
N LEU A 455 24.54 -24.70 17.70
CA LEU A 455 24.40 -23.49 18.53
C LEU A 455 25.22 -23.59 19.81
N VAL A 456 26.26 -24.43 19.83
CA VAL A 456 27.03 -24.75 21.04
C VAL A 456 27.88 -23.55 21.48
N ASP A 457 28.25 -22.69 20.54
CA ASP A 457 29.15 -21.57 20.79
C ASP A 457 28.44 -20.20 20.82
N HIS A 458 28.75 -19.42 21.86
CA HIS A 458 28.22 -18.07 22.02
C HIS A 458 29.04 -17.07 21.20
N VAL A 459 28.35 -16.15 20.51
CA VAL A 459 28.96 -14.98 19.87
C VAL A 459 28.72 -13.73 20.72
N SER A 460 29.77 -12.97 21.00
CA SER A 460 29.71 -11.77 21.82
C SER A 460 29.87 -10.52 20.97
N GLU A 461 29.15 -9.44 21.32
CA GLU A 461 29.34 -8.12 20.72
C GLU A 461 30.80 -7.65 20.96
N THR A 462 31.55 -7.41 19.88
CA THR A 462 32.97 -7.02 19.96
C THR A 462 33.13 -5.64 20.60
N GLY A 463 34.02 -5.52 21.59
CA GLY A 463 34.37 -4.24 22.23
C GLY A 463 33.45 -3.79 23.38
N ALA A 464 32.54 -4.65 23.87
CA ALA A 464 31.72 -4.33 25.05
C ALA A 464 32.48 -4.58 26.37
N SER A 465 32.36 -3.65 27.32
CA SER A 465 32.97 -3.78 28.66
C SER A 465 32.20 -4.73 29.59
N ALA A 466 30.88 -4.86 29.41
CA ALA A 466 30.02 -5.77 30.15
C ALA A 466 28.83 -6.24 29.29
N PHE A 467 28.51 -7.53 29.41
CA PHE A 467 27.40 -8.17 28.69
C PHE A 467 26.19 -8.38 29.60
N VAL A 468 25.00 -8.36 29.00
CA VAL A 468 23.75 -8.71 29.71
C VAL A 468 23.65 -10.23 29.83
N PRO A 469 23.44 -10.80 31.02
CA PRO A 469 23.28 -12.25 31.18
C PRO A 469 22.01 -12.73 30.49
N PHE A 470 21.91 -14.01 30.12
CA PHE A 470 20.69 -14.56 29.51
C PHE A 470 19.50 -14.58 30.48
N GLY A 471 18.29 -14.56 29.95
CA GLY A 471 17.06 -14.61 30.75
C GLY A 471 16.55 -13.27 31.29
N CYS A 472 17.20 -12.15 30.95
CA CYS A 472 16.71 -10.81 31.32
C CYS A 472 15.49 -10.36 30.51
N TRP A 473 15.19 -11.01 29.37
CA TRP A 473 14.03 -10.69 28.55
C TRP A 473 12.73 -11.26 29.16
N VAL A 474 11.76 -10.40 29.45
CA VAL A 474 10.48 -10.80 30.06
C VAL A 474 9.62 -11.53 29.03
N ARG A 475 9.34 -12.81 29.25
CA ARG A 475 8.39 -13.58 28.44
C ARG A 475 6.98 -13.38 28.99
N LEU A 476 6.05 -12.90 28.16
CA LEU A 476 4.63 -13.02 28.46
C LEU A 476 4.24 -14.47 28.17
N SER A 477 3.84 -15.22 29.19
CA SER A 477 3.21 -16.52 28.95
C SER A 477 2.00 -16.29 28.04
N PRO A 478 1.86 -17.00 26.90
CA PRO A 478 0.58 -17.01 26.21
C PRO A 478 -0.43 -17.50 27.23
N ALA A 479 -1.54 -16.76 27.40
CA ALA A 479 -2.60 -17.14 28.30
C ALA A 479 -2.93 -18.62 28.05
N ARG A 480 -2.69 -19.46 29.07
CA ARG A 480 -3.03 -20.88 29.04
C ARG A 480 -4.53 -20.95 28.76
N THR A 481 -4.92 -21.26 27.52
CA THR A 481 -6.17 -21.96 27.28
C THR A 481 -6.01 -23.30 28.01
N CYS A 482 -6.66 -23.42 29.16
CA CYS A 482 -6.74 -24.64 29.94
C CYS A 482 -7.42 -25.73 29.09
N ALA A 483 -6.62 -26.51 28.39
CA ALA A 483 -6.95 -27.86 27.95
C ALA A 483 -5.63 -28.63 27.89
N GLY A 484 -5.46 -29.57 28.82
CA GLY A 484 -4.31 -30.45 28.87
C GLY A 484 -4.23 -31.32 27.62
N GLY A 485 -3.02 -31.54 27.12
CA GLY A 485 -2.76 -32.40 25.99
C GLY A 485 -1.34 -32.21 25.49
N THR A 486 -0.46 -33.14 25.88
CA THR A 486 0.81 -33.49 25.26
C THR A 486 1.07 -32.85 23.88
N ILE A 487 2.09 -31.99 23.81
CA ILE A 487 2.62 -31.43 22.57
C ILE A 487 3.23 -32.59 21.76
N SER A 488 2.41 -33.15 20.86
CA SER A 488 2.87 -33.98 19.76
C SER A 488 3.20 -33.08 18.58
N SER A 489 4.43 -33.23 18.10
CA SER A 489 4.99 -32.69 16.88
C SER A 489 4.15 -33.06 15.64
N ALA A 490 3.19 -32.22 15.24
CA ALA A 490 2.54 -32.37 13.94
C ALA A 490 1.80 -31.10 13.49
N PHE A 491 2.49 -29.97 13.37
CA PHE A 491 1.98 -28.85 12.57
C PHE A 491 3.04 -28.40 11.57
N ARG A 492 3.26 -29.24 10.55
CA ARG A 492 3.91 -28.82 9.30
C ARG A 492 2.96 -27.86 8.58
N ILE A 493 3.00 -26.57 8.88
CA ILE A 493 2.50 -25.58 7.89
C ILE A 493 3.56 -25.50 6.81
N SER A 494 3.59 -26.50 5.94
CA SER A 494 4.31 -26.36 4.70
C SER A 494 3.57 -25.29 3.90
N LEU A 495 4.26 -24.21 3.53
CA LEU A 495 3.77 -23.23 2.55
C LEU A 495 3.31 -23.96 1.25
N SER A 496 3.81 -25.18 1.02
CA SER A 496 3.36 -26.09 -0.03
C SER A 496 1.91 -26.58 0.15
N GLN A 497 1.36 -26.80 1.35
CA GLN A 497 -0.03 -27.23 1.50
C GLN A 497 -1.02 -26.07 1.33
N VAL A 498 -0.66 -24.86 1.78
CA VAL A 498 -1.46 -23.64 1.59
C VAL A 498 -1.44 -23.18 0.12
N LEU A 499 -0.35 -23.43 -0.63
CA LEU A 499 -0.21 -23.01 -2.03
C LEU A 499 -0.40 -24.15 -3.08
N ALA A 500 -0.24 -25.43 -2.71
CA ALA A 500 -0.42 -26.58 -3.62
C ALA A 500 -1.79 -27.27 -3.48
N GLY A 501 -2.62 -26.89 -2.49
CA GLY A 501 -3.98 -27.43 -2.30
C GLY A 501 -5.03 -27.09 -3.38
N ARG A 502 -4.65 -26.56 -4.55
CA ARG A 502 -5.59 -26.21 -5.63
C ARG A 502 -5.50 -27.05 -6.90
N SER A 503 -4.72 -28.13 -6.89
CA SER A 503 -4.63 -29.07 -8.02
C SER A 503 -4.91 -30.51 -7.58
N ALA A 504 -6.09 -30.78 -7.03
CA ALA A 504 -6.67 -32.12 -7.02
C ALA A 504 -8.20 -32.00 -7.07
N SER A 505 -8.77 -32.37 -8.22
CA SER A 505 -10.21 -32.54 -8.40
C SER A 505 -10.64 -33.83 -7.69
N GLY A 506 -11.31 -33.70 -6.55
CA GLY A 506 -12.03 -34.78 -5.88
C GLY A 506 -13.12 -34.18 -5.00
N ARG A 507 -14.38 -34.44 -5.36
CA ARG A 507 -15.56 -34.01 -4.60
C ARG A 507 -15.45 -34.49 -3.15
N LEU A 508 -15.39 -33.55 -2.21
CA LEU A 508 -15.98 -33.73 -0.88
C LEU A 508 -16.69 -32.42 -0.51
N SER A 509 -18.00 -32.55 -0.36
CA SER A 509 -18.90 -31.57 0.24
C SER A 509 -18.41 -31.24 1.64
N ILE A 510 -17.93 -30.03 1.86
CA ILE A 510 -17.81 -29.45 3.20
C ILE A 510 -18.86 -28.35 3.29
N SER A 511 -19.91 -28.69 4.02
CA SER A 511 -20.95 -27.83 4.55
C SER A 511 -20.35 -26.63 5.29
N ASN A 512 -20.98 -25.48 5.04
CA ASN A 512 -21.11 -24.32 5.92
C ASN A 512 -20.46 -24.46 7.31
N SER A 513 -19.39 -23.70 7.55
CA SER A 513 -19.11 -23.15 8.87
C SER A 513 -19.22 -21.64 8.77
N SER A 514 -20.27 -21.16 9.42
CA SER A 514 -20.64 -19.78 9.71
C SER A 514 -19.54 -19.02 10.45
N LEU A 515 -19.26 -17.79 10.01
CA LEU A 515 -18.88 -16.66 10.88
C LEU A 515 -19.39 -15.36 10.23
N VAL A 516 -20.71 -15.35 10.09
CA VAL A 516 -21.63 -14.19 10.09
C VAL A 516 -22.53 -14.55 11.29
N ALA A 517 -22.79 -13.77 12.34
CA ALA A 517 -22.85 -12.33 12.62
C ALA A 517 -22.78 -12.17 14.19
N PRO A 518 -23.06 -11.03 14.88
CA PRO A 518 -23.95 -9.93 14.51
C PRO A 518 -23.37 -8.52 14.60
N VAL A 519 -24.10 -7.66 13.89
CA VAL A 519 -24.19 -6.21 14.03
C VAL A 519 -24.41 -5.84 15.50
N ASP A 520 -23.53 -4.99 16.03
CA ASP A 520 -23.91 -4.02 17.06
C ASP A 520 -23.48 -2.63 16.63
N LEU A 521 -24.49 -1.78 16.48
CA LEU A 521 -24.40 -0.35 16.21
C LEU A 521 -23.89 0.36 17.45
N SER A 522 -22.61 0.75 17.48
CA SER A 522 -22.20 1.91 18.27
C SER A 522 -20.85 2.48 17.82
N ARG A 523 -20.86 3.80 17.66
CA ARG A 523 -19.72 4.71 17.45
C ARG A 523 -19.03 4.68 16.07
N ARG A 524 -19.55 5.56 15.21
CA ARG A 524 -18.82 6.40 14.24
C ARG A 524 -17.43 6.78 14.80
N SER A 525 -16.43 5.95 14.52
CA SER A 525 -15.03 6.34 14.61
C SER A 525 -14.65 6.95 13.27
N ARG A 526 -14.13 8.18 13.32
CA ARG A 526 -13.66 8.96 12.18
C ARG A 526 -12.75 8.12 11.29
N ASN A 527 -12.94 8.26 9.99
CA ASN A 527 -12.01 7.87 8.93
C ASN A 527 -10.59 8.34 9.28
N ARG A 528 -9.81 7.49 9.93
CA ARG A 528 -8.35 7.58 10.00
C ARG A 528 -7.84 6.34 9.28
N PRO A 529 -6.93 6.47 8.30
CA PRO A 529 -6.27 5.30 7.75
C PRO A 529 -5.52 4.62 8.91
N SER A 530 -5.92 3.39 9.22
CA SER A 530 -5.14 2.49 10.07
C SER A 530 -3.67 2.52 9.63
N PRO A 531 -2.69 2.51 10.55
CA PRO A 531 -1.30 2.37 10.19
C PRO A 531 -1.12 0.96 9.62
N VAL A 532 -1.16 0.87 8.29
CA VAL A 532 -0.81 -0.29 7.48
C VAL A 532 -1.77 -1.46 7.70
N ASP A 533 -2.87 -1.49 6.94
CA ASP A 533 -3.42 -2.77 6.45
C ASP A 533 -2.32 -3.44 5.63
N SER A 534 -1.40 -4.10 6.33
CA SER A 534 -0.34 -4.88 5.73
C SER A 534 -1.05 -5.93 4.90
N SER A 535 -0.84 -5.88 3.58
CA SER A 535 -1.42 -6.87 2.67
C SER A 535 -1.23 -8.26 3.28
N SER A 536 -2.23 -9.13 3.20
CA SER A 536 -2.17 -10.47 3.80
C SER A 536 -0.90 -11.26 3.42
N LEU A 537 -0.25 -10.88 2.32
CA LEU A 537 1.06 -11.36 1.89
C LEU A 537 2.22 -10.86 2.75
N VAL A 538 2.24 -9.58 3.16
CA VAL A 538 3.25 -9.06 4.09
C VAL A 538 3.16 -9.78 5.42
N GLN A 539 1.97 -9.96 5.97
CA GLN A 539 1.76 -10.73 7.20
C GLN A 539 2.19 -12.20 7.04
N LEU A 540 1.92 -12.80 5.87
CA LEU A 540 2.37 -14.17 5.57
C LEU A 540 3.90 -14.27 5.52
N VAL A 541 4.58 -13.29 4.92
CA VAL A 541 6.05 -13.25 4.87
C VAL A 541 6.61 -12.99 6.26
N GLU A 542 6.06 -12.04 7.02
CA GLU A 542 6.46 -11.79 8.41
C GLU A 542 6.33 -13.05 9.26
N LYS A 543 5.23 -13.80 9.11
CA LYS A 543 5.03 -15.09 9.77
C LYS A 543 5.99 -16.18 9.27
N ALA A 544 6.25 -16.25 7.97
CA ALA A 544 7.19 -17.22 7.39
C ALA A 544 8.66 -16.93 7.73
N THR A 545 8.97 -15.68 8.08
CA THR A 545 10.29 -15.25 8.56
C THR A 545 10.38 -15.19 10.09
N ASP A 546 9.34 -15.62 10.81
CA ASP A 546 9.35 -15.72 12.28
C ASP A 546 9.94 -17.06 12.72
N LEU A 547 10.83 -17.03 13.71
CA LEU A 547 11.59 -18.21 14.13
C LEU A 547 10.70 -19.30 14.75
N GLU A 548 9.57 -18.90 15.35
CA GLU A 548 8.57 -19.79 15.97
C GLU A 548 8.00 -20.85 15.02
N HIS A 549 8.21 -20.69 13.71
CA HIS A 549 7.77 -21.62 12.67
C HIS A 549 8.91 -22.32 11.93
N THR A 550 10.16 -22.13 12.36
CA THR A 550 11.35 -22.70 11.71
C THR A 550 11.70 -24.05 12.34
N VAL A 551 11.80 -25.11 11.52
CA VAL A 551 12.19 -26.45 11.96
C VAL A 551 13.72 -26.56 11.92
N CYS A 552 14.36 -26.90 13.03
CA CYS A 552 15.80 -27.21 13.05
C CYS A 552 16.08 -28.51 12.27
N MET A 553 17.12 -28.50 11.43
CA MET A 553 17.58 -29.72 10.77
C MET A 553 18.20 -30.69 11.78
N THR A 554 18.00 -31.98 11.56
CA THR A 554 18.47 -33.07 12.44
C THR A 554 19.98 -33.34 12.31
N ASN A 555 20.59 -32.98 11.19
CA ASN A 555 22.02 -33.11 10.93
C ASN A 555 22.63 -31.70 10.83
N ARG A 556 23.23 -31.21 11.92
CA ARG A 556 23.85 -29.89 11.97
C ARG A 556 25.29 -29.95 11.48
N ILE A 557 25.70 -28.90 10.76
CA ILE A 557 27.06 -28.76 10.23
C ILE A 557 27.97 -28.30 11.38
N ALA A 558 29.10 -28.99 11.56
CA ALA A 558 30.12 -28.65 12.56
C ALA A 558 30.75 -27.28 12.30
N ASP A 559 31.21 -26.62 13.36
CA ASP A 559 31.71 -25.24 13.33
C ASP A 559 32.89 -25.04 12.37
N ASN A 560 32.69 -24.16 11.38
CA ASN A 560 33.75 -23.68 10.49
C ASN A 560 34.20 -22.26 10.95
N PRO A 561 35.49 -22.02 11.22
CA PRO A 561 35.97 -20.74 11.71
C PRO A 561 35.70 -19.56 10.77
N ALA A 562 35.69 -19.79 9.45
CA ALA A 562 35.36 -18.76 8.46
C ALA A 562 33.88 -18.36 8.48
N ILE A 563 32.99 -19.29 8.86
CA ILE A 563 31.56 -19.02 9.01
C ILE A 563 31.30 -18.27 10.33
N ARG A 564 32.04 -18.62 11.39
CA ARG A 564 31.98 -17.93 12.67
C ARG A 564 32.31 -16.44 12.56
N SER A 565 33.37 -16.08 11.82
CA SER A 565 33.74 -14.67 11.62
C SER A 565 32.66 -13.88 10.86
N CYS A 566 31.95 -14.52 9.93
CA CYS A 566 30.79 -13.92 9.26
C CYS A 566 29.65 -13.61 10.25
N PHE A 567 29.38 -14.52 11.18
CA PHE A 567 28.36 -14.29 12.21
C PHE A 567 28.76 -13.23 13.24
N GLU A 568 30.02 -13.19 13.65
CA GLU A 568 30.56 -12.11 14.51
C GLU A 568 30.42 -10.74 13.82
N HIS A 569 30.71 -10.67 12.52
CA HIS A 569 30.50 -9.47 11.73
C HIS A 569 29.01 -9.10 11.64
N ALA A 570 28.12 -10.07 11.45
CA ALA A 570 26.68 -9.85 11.43
C ALA A 570 26.15 -9.31 12.78
N VAL A 571 26.61 -9.83 13.91
CA VAL A 571 26.23 -9.34 15.24
C VAL A 571 26.71 -7.91 15.46
N LYS A 572 27.96 -7.61 15.09
CA LYS A 572 28.48 -6.23 15.12
C LYS A 572 27.62 -5.30 14.27
N LYS A 573 27.27 -5.72 13.05
CA LYS A 573 26.45 -4.92 12.14
C LYS A 573 25.03 -4.73 12.67
N LEU A 574 24.42 -5.75 13.25
CA LEU A 574 23.11 -5.67 13.90
C LEU A 574 23.12 -4.66 15.07
N ALA A 575 24.18 -4.64 15.88
CA ALA A 575 24.33 -3.67 16.96
C ALA A 575 24.43 -2.22 16.43
N GLU A 576 25.15 -2.00 15.32
CA GLU A 576 25.19 -0.71 14.62
C GLU A 576 23.81 -0.32 14.05
N LEU A 577 23.13 -1.26 13.37
CA LEU A 577 21.83 -1.04 12.76
C LEU A 577 20.72 -0.79 13.79
N CYS A 578 20.80 -1.39 14.97
CA CYS A 578 19.91 -1.13 16.11
C CYS A 578 19.94 0.35 16.54
N LYS A 579 21.05 1.05 16.29
CA LYS A 579 21.30 2.45 16.63
C LYS A 579 21.17 3.40 15.43
N CYS A 580 20.85 2.89 14.23
CA CYS A 580 20.80 3.70 13.02
C CYS A 580 19.56 4.61 12.96
N ASN A 581 19.53 5.63 12.09
CA ASN A 581 18.38 6.54 11.99
C ASN A 581 17.17 5.95 11.25
N CYS A 582 17.35 4.85 10.49
CA CYS A 582 16.27 4.20 9.75
C CYS A 582 15.39 3.34 10.69
N ARG A 583 14.12 3.74 10.87
CA ARG A 583 13.15 3.02 11.73
C ARG A 583 13.00 1.54 11.33
N ARG A 584 12.85 1.24 10.04
CA ARG A 584 12.65 -0.15 9.55
C ARG A 584 13.84 -1.04 9.89
N ASN A 585 15.06 -0.54 9.70
CA ASN A 585 16.28 -1.29 10.00
C ASN A 585 16.47 -1.51 11.50
N ARG A 586 16.23 -0.48 12.32
CA ARG A 586 16.32 -0.61 13.77
C ARG A 586 15.38 -1.69 14.29
N LEU A 587 14.14 -1.70 13.81
CA LEU A 587 13.13 -2.68 14.20
C LEU A 587 13.54 -4.09 13.77
N LEU A 588 13.96 -4.27 12.52
CA LEU A 588 14.39 -5.55 12.02
C LEU A 588 15.64 -6.06 12.76
N ALA A 589 16.64 -5.20 12.95
CA ALA A 589 17.86 -5.54 13.68
C ALA A 589 17.58 -5.89 15.15
N SER A 590 16.70 -5.13 15.81
CA SER A 590 16.31 -5.38 17.20
C SER A 590 15.55 -6.70 17.33
N LYS A 591 14.66 -7.01 16.38
CA LYS A 591 13.96 -8.30 16.31
C LYS A 591 14.97 -9.45 16.17
N VAL A 592 15.88 -9.38 15.20
CA VAL A 592 16.87 -10.45 14.98
C VAL A 592 17.77 -10.63 16.20
N LEU A 593 18.29 -9.53 16.78
CA LEU A 593 19.09 -9.62 18.01
C LEU A 593 18.31 -10.20 19.19
N GLN A 594 17.01 -9.88 19.32
CA GLN A 594 16.16 -10.40 20.38
C GLN A 594 16.02 -11.92 20.24
N GLU A 595 15.76 -12.41 19.02
CA GLU A 595 15.68 -13.84 18.73
C GLU A 595 17.00 -14.55 19.03
N MET A 596 18.13 -13.99 18.59
CA MET A 596 19.47 -14.51 18.87
C MET A 596 19.78 -14.58 20.37
N TYR A 597 19.39 -13.54 21.12
CA TYR A 597 19.59 -13.47 22.57
C TYR A 597 18.68 -14.47 23.31
N GLN A 598 17.41 -14.60 22.91
CA GLN A 598 16.46 -15.53 23.52
C GLN A 598 16.81 -17.00 23.24
N ALA A 599 17.49 -17.27 22.11
CA ALA A 599 18.06 -18.57 21.77
C ALA A 599 19.39 -18.86 22.48
N SER A 600 19.86 -17.96 23.35
CA SER A 600 21.15 -18.06 24.07
C SER A 600 22.38 -18.11 23.16
N VAL A 601 22.30 -17.55 21.95
CA VAL A 601 23.40 -17.57 20.97
C VAL A 601 24.26 -16.31 21.06
N VAL A 602 23.64 -15.14 21.30
CA VAL A 602 24.34 -13.86 21.29
C VAL A 602 24.32 -13.16 22.64
N ARG A 603 25.50 -12.70 23.07
CA ARG A 603 25.65 -11.78 24.21
C ARG A 603 25.80 -10.35 23.71
N VAL A 604 24.88 -9.49 24.15
CA VAL A 604 24.84 -8.07 23.77
C VAL A 604 25.28 -7.17 24.93
N SER A 605 25.83 -6.01 24.60
CA SER A 605 26.13 -4.95 25.56
C SER A 605 24.87 -4.35 26.16
N ALA A 606 25.00 -3.73 27.34
CA ALA A 606 23.89 -3.06 28.01
C ALA A 606 23.22 -1.97 27.13
N THR A 607 24.03 -1.23 26.36
CA THR A 607 23.52 -0.18 25.45
C THR A 607 22.68 -0.77 24.32
N THR A 608 23.18 -1.83 23.67
CA THR A 608 22.49 -2.49 22.56
C THR A 608 21.21 -3.17 23.06
N PHE A 609 21.24 -3.79 24.24
CA PHE A 609 20.06 -4.39 24.87
C PHE A 609 18.95 -3.38 25.16
N LEU A 610 19.30 -2.19 25.69
CA LEU A 610 18.35 -1.11 25.93
C LEU A 610 17.69 -0.65 24.63
N HIS A 611 18.48 -0.41 23.57
CA HIS A 611 17.94 -0.02 22.28
C HIS A 611 17.07 -1.11 21.66
N MET A 612 17.41 -2.39 21.81
CA MET A 612 16.57 -3.49 21.36
C MET A 612 15.20 -3.47 22.04
N ALA A 613 15.17 -3.37 23.37
CA ALA A 613 13.94 -3.30 24.15
C ALA A 613 13.11 -2.06 23.79
N ALA A 614 13.75 -0.89 23.72
CA ALA A 614 13.08 0.35 23.34
C ALA A 614 12.50 0.27 21.93
N ASN A 615 13.28 -0.17 20.92
CA ASN A 615 12.84 -0.28 19.54
C ASN A 615 11.64 -1.23 19.39
N LEU A 616 11.58 -2.33 20.15
CA LEU A 616 10.51 -3.32 20.05
C LEU A 616 9.20 -2.91 20.75
N THR A 617 9.17 -1.81 21.51
CA THR A 617 7.92 -1.27 22.10
C THR A 617 6.91 -0.83 21.05
N ILE A 618 7.35 -0.43 19.85
CA ILE A 618 6.48 0.01 18.75
C ILE A 618 6.03 -1.16 17.86
N ALA A 619 6.33 -2.40 18.23
CA ALA A 619 5.89 -3.57 17.49
C ALA A 619 4.35 -3.60 17.39
N PRO A 620 3.78 -3.98 16.23
CA PRO A 620 2.32 -3.99 16.06
C PRO A 620 1.64 -5.08 16.91
N SER A 621 2.36 -6.16 17.25
CA SER A 621 1.88 -7.17 18.18
C SER A 621 1.96 -6.64 19.61
N HIS A 622 0.80 -6.46 20.24
CA HIS A 622 0.67 -6.06 21.64
C HIS A 622 1.53 -6.91 22.59
N ALA A 623 1.49 -8.23 22.45
CA ALA A 623 2.28 -9.13 23.30
C ALA A 623 3.80 -8.87 23.15
N LYS A 624 4.30 -8.68 21.92
CA LYS A 624 5.72 -8.37 21.69
C LYS A 624 6.07 -6.98 22.24
N ALA A 625 5.22 -5.98 22.02
CA ALA A 625 5.40 -4.61 22.53
C ALA A 625 5.41 -4.54 24.06
N MET A 626 4.44 -5.17 24.72
CA MET A 626 4.33 -5.21 26.17
C MET A 626 5.48 -6.01 26.82
N SER A 627 5.90 -7.13 26.21
CA SER A 627 7.10 -7.87 26.62
C SER A 627 8.36 -6.99 26.54
N ALA A 628 8.51 -6.22 25.47
CA ALA A 628 9.62 -5.30 25.29
C ALA A 628 9.57 -4.15 26.31
N LEU A 629 8.39 -3.55 26.57
CA LEU A 629 8.21 -2.50 27.56
C LEU A 629 8.56 -2.96 28.97
N ARG A 630 8.04 -4.11 29.41
CA ARG A 630 8.36 -4.68 30.73
C ARG A 630 9.84 -5.03 30.85
N THR A 631 10.44 -5.53 29.77
CA THR A 631 11.89 -5.77 29.71
C THR A 631 12.66 -4.47 29.85
N LEU A 632 12.26 -3.41 29.15
CA LEU A 632 12.90 -2.10 29.22
C LEU A 632 12.84 -1.52 30.64
N VAL A 633 11.66 -1.49 31.25
CA VAL A 633 11.44 -0.96 32.61
C VAL A 633 12.26 -1.74 33.63
N ARG A 634 12.17 -3.07 33.62
CA ARG A 634 12.95 -3.93 34.54
C ARG A 634 14.45 -3.73 34.36
N PHE A 635 14.92 -3.77 33.11
CA PHE A 635 16.35 -3.67 32.80
C PHE A 635 16.94 -2.31 33.20
N VAL A 636 16.16 -1.23 33.04
CA VAL A 636 16.58 0.11 33.44
C VAL A 636 16.59 0.27 34.96
N ASN A 637 15.58 -0.25 35.66
CA ASN A 637 15.50 -0.14 37.12
C ASN A 637 16.59 -0.95 37.85
N ASP A 638 17.11 -2.01 37.22
CA ASP A 638 18.24 -2.80 37.74
C ASP A 638 19.62 -2.12 37.51
N ARG A 639 19.66 -0.90 36.97
CA ARG A 639 20.89 -0.17 36.59
C ARG A 639 20.96 1.21 37.25
N ASP A 640 22.13 1.82 37.15
CA ASP A 640 22.35 3.20 37.56
C ASP A 640 21.38 4.17 36.86
N GLU A 641 20.63 4.94 37.65
CA GLU A 641 19.57 5.84 37.17
C GLU A 641 20.12 6.89 36.21
N ILE A 642 21.32 7.42 36.50
CA ILE A 642 21.99 8.43 35.68
C ILE A 642 22.37 7.86 34.31
N TRP A 643 22.93 6.64 34.29
CA TRP A 643 23.24 5.94 33.05
C TRP A 643 21.98 5.73 32.20
N ALA A 644 20.89 5.21 32.79
CA ALA A 644 19.67 4.93 32.06
C ALA A 644 19.03 6.19 31.49
N ALA A 645 18.94 7.25 32.29
CA ALA A 645 18.41 8.54 31.87
C ALA A 645 19.20 9.13 30.68
N ARG A 646 20.54 9.01 30.69
CA ARG A 646 21.40 9.42 29.58
C ARG A 646 21.20 8.59 28.30
N GLN A 647 20.92 7.29 28.40
CA GLN A 647 20.64 6.45 27.23
C GLN A 647 19.27 6.75 26.61
N VAL A 648 18.27 7.05 27.45
CA VAL A 648 16.93 7.46 27.00
C VAL A 648 16.95 8.87 26.38
N ALA A 649 17.87 9.75 26.80
CA ALA A 649 18.14 11.08 26.26
C ALA A 649 18.75 11.07 24.84
N ASN A 650 18.15 10.31 23.93
CA ASN A 650 18.47 10.24 22.51
C ASN A 650 17.20 10.56 21.70
N VAL A 651 17.30 11.50 20.77
CA VAL A 651 16.16 11.97 19.96
C VAL A 651 15.40 10.82 19.26
N VAL A 652 16.12 9.80 18.82
CA VAL A 652 15.57 8.66 18.10
C VAL A 652 14.84 7.72 19.05
N THR A 653 15.46 7.39 20.18
CA THR A 653 14.88 6.50 21.19
C THR A 653 13.62 7.12 21.79
N LEU A 654 13.71 8.39 22.23
CA LEU A 654 12.60 9.07 22.87
C LEU A 654 11.42 9.24 21.91
N ARG A 655 11.69 9.61 20.66
CA ARG A 655 10.64 9.72 19.64
C ARG A 655 9.95 8.38 19.41
N LEU A 656 10.71 7.30 19.34
CA LEU A 656 10.14 5.97 19.12
C LEU A 656 9.26 5.53 20.29
N LEU A 657 9.68 5.79 21.53
CA LEU A 657 8.86 5.51 22.72
C LEU A 657 7.56 6.35 22.72
N ILE A 658 7.63 7.62 22.35
CA ILE A 658 6.44 8.47 22.24
C ILE A 658 5.53 8.00 21.09
N ASP A 659 6.08 7.63 19.95
CA ASP A 659 5.31 7.07 18.82
C ASP A 659 4.65 5.72 19.21
N ALA A 660 5.27 4.93 20.10
CA ALA A 660 4.70 3.67 20.59
C ALA A 660 3.42 3.90 21.42
N LEU A 661 3.30 5.04 22.10
CA LEU A 661 2.06 5.41 22.82
C LEU A 661 0.87 5.58 21.87
N LEU A 662 1.09 6.15 20.67
CA LEU A 662 0.02 6.26 19.67
C LEU A 662 -0.38 4.91 19.08
N VAL A 663 0.58 4.03 18.82
CA VAL A 663 0.30 2.69 18.25
C VAL A 663 -0.56 1.86 19.21
N HIS A 664 -0.30 1.98 20.51
CA HIS A 664 -0.98 1.21 21.56
C HIS A 664 -1.92 2.06 22.41
N VAL A 665 -2.50 3.14 21.86
CA VAL A 665 -3.37 4.10 22.59
C VAL A 665 -4.58 3.42 23.26
N GLY A 666 -5.04 2.30 22.71
CA GLY A 666 -6.15 1.51 23.26
C GLY A 666 -5.81 0.68 24.50
N ASP A 667 -4.53 0.52 24.84
CA ASP A 667 -4.10 -0.22 26.04
C ASP A 667 -3.64 0.74 27.14
N ILE A 668 -4.52 0.95 28.12
CA ILE A 668 -4.28 1.85 29.25
C ILE A 668 -3.06 1.39 30.07
N ASP A 669 -2.84 0.09 30.24
CA ASP A 669 -1.72 -0.44 31.04
C ASP A 669 -0.39 -0.13 30.34
N PHE A 670 -0.32 -0.34 29.03
CA PHE A 670 0.86 -0.01 28.23
C PHE A 670 1.18 1.48 28.27
N VAL A 671 0.17 2.31 27.98
CA VAL A 671 0.33 3.77 27.92
C VAL A 671 0.73 4.31 29.29
N THR A 672 0.08 3.87 30.36
CA THR A 672 0.39 4.31 31.73
C THR A 672 1.80 3.90 32.14
N THR A 673 2.20 2.64 31.89
CA THR A 673 3.54 2.13 32.23
C THR A 673 4.65 2.86 31.47
N LEU A 674 4.41 3.18 30.19
CA LEU A 674 5.40 3.88 29.38
C LEU A 674 5.47 5.38 29.74
N LEU A 675 4.34 6.03 30.02
CA LEU A 675 4.33 7.43 30.46
C LEU A 675 5.07 7.60 31.79
N THR A 676 4.79 6.76 32.79
CA THR A 676 5.48 6.83 34.09
C THR A 676 6.98 6.59 33.95
N PHE A 677 7.37 5.61 33.13
CA PHE A 677 8.78 5.38 32.80
C PHE A 677 9.43 6.62 32.17
N LEU A 678 8.78 7.30 31.22
CA LEU A 678 9.32 8.48 30.56
C LEU A 678 9.45 9.68 31.51
N ILE A 679 8.45 9.91 32.36
CA ILE A 679 8.45 10.99 33.36
C ILE A 679 9.64 10.81 34.31
N ASP A 680 9.75 9.64 34.92
CA ASP A 680 10.82 9.30 35.88
C ASP A 680 12.23 9.51 35.27
N ARG A 681 12.44 9.09 34.01
CA ARG A 681 13.73 9.29 33.33
C ARG A 681 14.01 10.75 32.99
N LEU A 682 13.00 11.54 32.64
CA LEU A 682 13.18 12.98 32.39
C LEU A 682 13.38 13.77 33.69
N GLU A 683 12.73 13.39 34.79
CA GLU A 683 12.97 13.96 36.12
C GLU A 683 14.39 13.66 36.60
N THR A 684 14.91 12.46 36.33
CA THR A 684 16.32 12.14 36.58
C THR A 684 17.26 13.05 35.76
N LEU A 685 16.93 13.37 34.51
CA LEU A 685 17.72 14.33 33.71
C LEU A 685 17.63 15.75 34.26
N LEU A 686 16.46 16.14 34.76
CA LEU A 686 16.24 17.45 35.37
C LEU A 686 17.09 17.61 36.65
N SER A 687 17.15 16.56 37.50
CA SER A 687 17.92 16.59 38.75
C SER A 687 19.43 16.66 38.52
N LEU A 688 19.93 16.19 37.37
CA LEU A 688 21.33 16.31 36.96
C LEU A 688 21.73 17.74 36.56
N GLY A 689 20.77 18.64 36.31
CA GLY A 689 21.01 20.03 35.95
C GLY A 689 21.99 20.19 34.78
N THR A 690 23.08 20.93 34.99
CA THR A 690 24.09 21.20 33.94
C THR A 690 24.91 19.97 33.52
N ASN A 691 24.86 18.88 34.29
CA ASN A 691 25.56 17.62 33.97
C ASN A 691 24.75 16.71 33.02
N ALA A 692 23.51 17.11 32.69
CA ALA A 692 22.67 16.44 31.71
C ALA A 692 23.00 16.88 30.28
N PRO A 693 22.73 16.03 29.26
CA PRO A 693 22.71 16.48 27.88
C PRO A 693 21.69 17.62 27.70
N SER A 694 21.99 18.58 26.83
CA SER A 694 21.06 19.67 26.51
C SER A 694 19.74 19.12 25.97
N GLY A 695 18.61 19.57 26.50
CA GLY A 695 17.27 19.17 26.04
C GLY A 695 17.07 19.35 24.53
N GLU A 696 17.71 20.36 23.92
CA GLU A 696 17.66 20.60 22.47
C GLU A 696 18.28 19.47 21.63
N ALA A 697 19.09 18.60 22.24
CA ALA A 697 19.73 17.48 21.54
C ALA A 697 18.80 16.26 21.40
N TYR A 698 17.77 16.11 22.24
CA TYR A 698 16.91 14.93 22.26
C TYR A 698 15.40 15.20 22.33
N LEU A 699 14.97 16.44 22.53
CA LEU A 699 13.56 16.84 22.46
C LEU A 699 13.27 17.53 21.13
N ASP A 700 12.13 17.21 20.52
CA ASP A 700 11.67 17.82 19.27
C ASP A 700 10.18 18.19 19.35
N ARG A 701 9.77 19.23 18.62
CA ARG A 701 8.38 19.70 18.55
C ARG A 701 7.42 18.64 17.98
N SER A 702 7.93 17.74 17.14
CA SER A 702 7.12 16.62 16.63
C SER A 702 6.62 15.72 17.76
N MET A 703 7.43 15.46 18.80
CA MET A 703 7.05 14.67 19.97
C MET A 703 5.90 15.32 20.75
N VAL A 704 5.96 16.64 20.90
CA VAL A 704 4.89 17.43 21.55
C VAL A 704 3.59 17.34 20.75
N SER A 705 3.66 17.42 19.42
CA SER A 705 2.48 17.22 18.55
C SER A 705 1.87 15.83 18.75
N THR A 706 2.71 14.78 18.77
CA THR A 706 2.31 13.40 19.00
C THR A 706 1.59 13.23 20.36
N LEU A 707 2.13 13.82 21.43
CA LEU A 707 1.52 13.78 22.77
C LEU A 707 0.20 14.55 22.85
N HIS A 708 0.06 15.66 22.12
CA HIS A 708 -1.21 16.37 22.01
C HIS A 708 -2.27 15.58 21.24
N GLU A 709 -1.89 14.87 20.18
CA GLU A 709 -2.79 13.96 19.47
C GLU A 709 -3.23 12.82 20.40
N LEU A 710 -2.29 12.22 21.14
CA LEU A 710 -2.57 11.19 22.14
C LEU A 710 -3.55 11.68 23.21
N PHE A 711 -3.39 12.93 23.69
CA PHE A 711 -4.27 13.52 24.70
C PHE A 711 -5.76 13.48 24.28
N VAL A 712 -6.05 13.71 23.00
CA VAL A 712 -7.42 13.73 22.47
C VAL A 712 -7.99 12.32 22.33
N ASP A 713 -7.15 11.33 22.02
CA ASP A 713 -7.57 9.97 21.72
C ASP A 713 -7.69 9.08 22.98
N VAL A 714 -7.12 9.49 24.12
CA VAL A 714 -7.14 8.73 25.37
C VAL A 714 -8.40 9.00 26.21
N PRO A 715 -9.17 7.96 26.60
CA PRO A 715 -10.41 8.11 27.37
C PRO A 715 -10.20 8.31 28.89
N SER A 716 -9.04 7.96 29.43
CA SER A 716 -8.75 8.02 30.87
C SER A 716 -8.16 9.37 31.30
N GLY A 717 -8.83 10.06 32.23
CA GLY A 717 -8.34 11.31 32.82
C GLY A 717 -7.03 11.14 33.60
N ALA A 718 -6.78 9.94 34.15
CA ALA A 718 -5.52 9.60 34.81
C ALA A 718 -4.35 9.62 33.82
N THR A 719 -4.54 8.99 32.67
CA THR A 719 -3.54 8.95 31.60
C THR A 719 -3.36 10.33 30.96
N GLN A 720 -4.44 11.11 30.82
CA GLN A 720 -4.35 12.52 30.41
C GLN A 720 -3.52 13.38 31.37
N ALA A 721 -3.61 13.12 32.68
CA ALA A 721 -2.77 13.80 33.68
C ALA A 721 -1.29 13.46 33.49
N LEU A 722 -0.96 12.18 33.26
CA LEU A 722 0.42 11.77 32.98
C LEU A 722 0.99 12.39 31.70
N ILE A 723 0.17 12.58 30.65
CA ILE A 723 0.62 13.29 29.43
C ILE A 723 0.94 14.75 29.76
N ASP A 724 0.10 15.43 30.55
CA ASP A 724 0.38 16.81 30.98
C ASP A 724 1.65 16.91 31.84
N ASP A 725 1.85 15.95 32.75
CA ASP A 725 3.05 15.87 33.58
C ASP A 725 4.29 15.66 32.71
N LEU A 726 4.24 14.73 31.75
CA LEU A 726 5.31 14.50 30.79
C LEU A 726 5.65 15.76 29.98
N LEU A 727 4.64 16.47 29.46
CA LEU A 727 4.82 17.71 28.70
C LEU A 727 5.47 18.82 29.55
N MET A 728 5.09 18.92 30.82
CA MET A 728 5.70 19.85 31.77
C MET A 728 7.15 19.49 32.05
N THR A 729 7.45 18.22 32.35
CA THR A 729 8.82 17.76 32.59
C THR A 729 9.71 17.97 31.35
N MET A 730 9.20 17.71 30.15
CA MET A 730 9.91 18.01 28.90
C MET A 730 10.23 19.51 28.76
N GLN A 731 9.31 20.39 29.16
CA GLN A 731 9.52 21.83 29.12
C GLN A 731 10.54 22.30 30.17
N ASP A 732 10.52 21.72 31.36
CA ASP A 732 11.48 22.05 32.41
C ASP A 732 12.90 21.60 32.03
N VAL A 733 13.03 20.39 31.48
CA VAL A 733 14.28 19.87 30.91
C VAL A 733 14.79 20.73 29.74
N TRP A 734 13.88 21.24 28.91
CA TRP A 734 14.23 22.20 27.85
C TRP A 734 14.78 23.52 28.41
N ASN A 735 14.26 23.94 29.56
CA ASN A 735 14.63 25.21 30.21
C ASN A 735 15.93 25.13 31.02
N THR A 736 16.40 23.95 31.42
CA THR A 736 17.69 23.73 32.13
C THR A 736 18.93 23.96 31.26
N ARG A 737 18.95 25.07 30.51
CA ARG A 737 20.06 25.44 29.62
C ARG A 737 21.35 25.65 30.44
N PRO A 738 22.47 25.02 30.07
CA PRO A 738 23.77 25.49 30.53
C PRO A 738 23.96 26.92 30.04
N TYR A 739 24.24 27.85 30.95
CA TYR A 739 24.49 29.26 30.66
C TYR A 739 25.62 29.37 29.62
N ARG A 740 25.27 29.57 28.35
CA ARG A 740 26.26 29.91 27.32
C ARG A 740 26.51 31.40 27.41
N PRO A 741 27.77 31.85 27.62
CA PRO A 741 28.09 33.26 27.45
C PRO A 741 27.74 33.67 25.99
N PRO A 742 27.19 34.87 25.78
CA PRO A 742 26.82 35.36 24.46
C PRO A 742 28.10 35.67 23.67
N GLY A 743 28.61 34.69 22.94
CA GLY A 743 29.82 34.86 22.14
C GLY A 743 29.99 33.78 21.09
N VAL A 744 29.92 34.19 19.82
CA VAL A 744 30.30 33.46 18.59
C VAL A 744 29.27 32.45 18.08
N MET A 745 28.35 32.95 17.24
CA MET A 745 27.63 32.18 16.23
C MET A 745 28.60 31.36 15.38
N ARG A 746 28.60 30.02 15.53
CA ARG A 746 29.20 29.11 14.54
C ARG A 746 28.08 28.46 13.72
N GLN A 747 27.65 29.17 12.70
CA GLN A 747 26.51 28.88 11.83
C GLN A 747 26.83 27.87 10.71
N LEU A 748 27.63 26.82 10.98
CA LEU A 748 28.21 25.99 9.90
C LEU A 748 27.93 24.47 9.91
N SER A 749 27.04 23.93 10.75
CA SER A 749 26.76 22.48 10.71
C SER A 749 25.34 22.06 10.28
N LYS A 750 24.35 22.97 10.26
CA LYS A 750 22.95 22.59 9.96
C LYS A 750 22.63 22.41 8.46
N THR A 751 23.42 22.97 7.55
CA THR A 751 23.16 22.87 6.10
C THR A 751 23.62 21.55 5.45
N ARG A 752 24.48 20.77 6.11
CA ARG A 752 24.93 19.47 5.55
C ARG A 752 24.01 18.30 5.96
N ILE A 753 23.32 18.40 7.09
CA ILE A 753 22.37 17.37 7.57
C ILE A 753 21.00 17.47 6.85
N MET A 754 20.55 18.68 6.51
CA MET A 754 19.27 18.84 5.78
C MET A 754 19.34 18.49 4.28
N ARG A 755 20.53 18.45 3.66
CA ARG A 755 20.65 18.08 2.24
C ARG A 755 20.53 16.57 1.97
N GLN A 756 20.77 15.71 2.97
CA GLN A 756 20.57 14.26 2.83
C GLN A 756 19.13 13.80 3.10
N LEU A 757 18.31 14.60 3.80
CA LEU A 757 16.90 14.29 4.09
C LEU A 757 15.93 14.67 2.96
N SER A 758 16.41 15.25 1.85
CA SER A 758 15.55 15.77 0.77
C SER A 758 15.26 14.79 -0.38
N LYS A 759 15.69 13.53 -0.31
CA LYS A 759 15.44 12.56 -1.41
C LYS A 759 14.20 11.69 -1.26
N THR A 760 13.52 11.70 -0.13
CA THR A 760 12.28 10.93 0.06
C THR A 760 11.40 11.62 1.10
N HIS A 761 10.66 12.66 0.71
CA HIS A 761 9.29 12.96 1.17
C HIS A 761 8.88 14.33 0.60
N VAL A 762 7.73 14.36 -0.05
CA VAL A 762 7.01 15.58 -0.41
C VAL A 762 6.47 16.16 0.90
N LEU A 763 7.01 17.29 1.35
CA LEU A 763 6.39 18.14 2.37
C LEU A 763 5.85 19.41 1.69
N PRO A 764 4.67 19.91 2.10
CA PRO A 764 4.06 21.07 1.50
C PRO A 764 4.84 22.35 1.83
N THR A 765 4.97 23.18 0.81
CA THR A 765 5.60 24.49 0.81
C THR A 765 4.78 25.46 1.67
N ALA A 766 5.30 25.81 2.86
CA ALA A 766 4.90 27.02 3.56
C ALA A 766 6.14 27.63 4.22
N MET A 767 6.91 28.40 3.44
CA MET A 767 7.87 29.35 3.99
C MET A 767 7.12 30.58 4.47
N THR A 768 6.91 30.69 5.78
CA THR A 768 6.54 31.95 6.42
C THR A 768 7.56 32.27 7.52
N ARG A 769 8.32 33.34 7.26
CA ARG A 769 9.00 34.27 8.17
C ARG A 769 9.37 33.74 9.56
N LEU A 770 10.67 33.48 9.73
CA LEU A 770 11.34 33.33 11.02
C LEU A 770 11.17 34.60 11.86
N SER A 771 10.22 34.56 12.79
CA SER A 771 10.09 35.48 13.92
C SER A 771 10.64 34.82 15.18
N GLU A 772 11.07 35.63 16.14
CA GLU A 772 11.82 35.31 17.37
C GLU A 772 11.11 34.32 18.33
N SER A 773 9.89 33.84 18.01
CA SER A 773 9.18 32.75 18.70
C SER A 773 9.74 31.34 18.42
N SER A 774 10.83 31.24 17.65
CA SER A 774 11.37 29.98 17.12
C SER A 774 12.16 29.11 18.11
N GLN A 775 12.26 29.47 19.40
CA GLN A 775 13.12 28.76 20.37
C GLN A 775 12.41 27.99 21.49
N ALA A 776 11.08 28.11 21.66
CA ALA A 776 10.36 27.37 22.70
C ALA A 776 9.89 25.98 22.21
N LEU A 777 9.93 24.97 23.08
CA LEU A 777 9.40 23.63 22.82
C LEU A 777 7.85 23.64 22.80
N LEU A 778 7.24 24.20 23.84
CA LEU A 778 5.81 24.53 23.90
C LEU A 778 5.56 26.01 23.61
N SER A 779 4.46 26.33 22.94
CA SER A 779 3.98 27.71 22.86
C SER A 779 3.43 28.19 24.21
N PHE A 780 3.47 29.50 24.45
CA PHE A 780 2.94 30.10 25.69
C PHE A 780 1.47 29.73 25.93
N SER A 781 0.65 29.67 24.87
CA SER A 781 -0.75 29.27 24.97
C SER A 781 -0.90 27.79 25.37
N GLN A 782 -0.11 26.88 24.78
CA GLN A 782 -0.10 25.47 25.17
C GLN A 782 0.31 25.29 26.63
N LEU A 783 1.38 25.96 27.05
CA LEU A 783 1.86 25.89 28.44
C LEU A 783 0.83 26.41 29.43
N LYS A 784 0.13 27.51 29.10
CA LYS A 784 -0.94 28.05 29.93
C LYS A 784 -2.08 27.03 30.10
N VAL A 785 -2.55 26.43 29.00
CA VAL A 785 -3.62 25.42 29.04
C VAL A 785 -3.22 24.20 29.88
N ILE A 786 -1.98 23.72 29.75
CA ILE A 786 -1.49 22.58 30.54
C ILE A 786 -1.48 22.93 32.03
N LYS A 787 -0.93 24.10 32.40
CA LYS A 787 -0.88 24.58 33.79
C LYS A 787 -2.27 24.80 34.39
N ASP A 788 -3.21 25.35 33.62
CA ASP A 788 -4.59 25.56 34.07
C ASP A 788 -5.29 24.22 34.34
N ARG A 789 -5.04 23.20 33.50
CA ARG A 789 -5.56 21.83 33.73
C ARG A 789 -4.95 21.16 34.95
N GLN A 790 -3.63 21.25 35.14
CA GLN A 790 -2.96 20.70 36.32
C GLN A 790 -3.43 21.39 37.60
N ARG A 791 -3.56 22.72 37.60
CA ARG A 791 -4.08 23.47 38.75
C ARG A 791 -5.50 23.02 39.11
N ALA A 792 -6.39 22.92 38.11
CA ALA A 792 -7.74 22.43 38.35
C ALA A 792 -7.79 21.00 38.91
N ARG A 793 -6.87 20.11 38.51
CA ARG A 793 -6.75 18.76 39.10
C ARG A 793 -6.27 18.81 40.54
N MET A 794 -5.26 19.63 40.85
CA MET A 794 -4.75 19.77 42.21
C MET A 794 -5.80 20.39 43.15
N ASP A 795 -6.51 21.43 42.70
CA ASP A 795 -7.57 22.08 43.47
C ASP A 795 -8.72 21.10 43.74
N ALA A 796 -9.15 20.34 42.73
CA ALA A 796 -10.17 19.30 42.89
C ALA A 796 -9.73 18.19 43.85
N TRP A 797 -8.47 17.75 43.78
CA TRP A 797 -7.93 16.73 44.69
C TRP A 797 -7.80 17.24 46.13
N ALA A 798 -7.38 18.49 46.32
CA ALA A 798 -7.32 19.12 47.64
C ALA A 798 -8.72 19.23 48.26
N ALA A 799 -9.72 19.61 47.46
CA ALA A 799 -11.12 19.65 47.87
C ALA A 799 -11.65 18.26 48.25
N VAL A 800 -11.36 17.23 47.46
CA VAL A 800 -11.74 15.84 47.78
C VAL A 800 -11.08 15.38 49.08
N ASN A 801 -9.77 15.63 49.27
CA ASN A 801 -9.08 15.26 50.50
C ASN A 801 -9.66 15.95 51.74
N ALA A 802 -10.10 17.21 51.64
CA ALA A 802 -10.76 17.90 52.74
C ALA A 802 -12.08 17.21 53.12
N VAL A 803 -12.88 16.79 52.12
CA VAL A 803 -14.13 16.04 52.34
C VAL A 803 -13.86 14.65 52.93
N LEU A 804 -12.87 13.93 52.40
CA LEU A 804 -12.50 12.60 52.89
C LEU A 804 -11.96 12.66 54.33
N ALA A 805 -11.08 13.63 54.64
CA ALA A 805 -10.50 13.78 55.96
C ALA A 805 -11.56 14.02 57.05
N GLU A 806 -12.62 14.76 56.72
CA GLU A 806 -13.70 15.05 57.68
C GLU A 806 -14.72 13.92 57.78
N GLY A 807 -15.16 13.37 56.64
CA GLY A 807 -16.38 12.56 56.60
C GLY A 807 -16.18 11.07 56.37
N PHE A 808 -15.06 10.65 55.76
CA PHE A 808 -14.92 9.27 55.26
C PHE A 808 -14.79 8.23 56.38
N SER A 809 -14.01 8.53 57.44
CA SER A 809 -13.77 7.60 58.54
C SER A 809 -15.04 7.23 59.32
N MET A 810 -15.98 8.18 59.43
CA MET A 810 -17.27 7.99 60.11
C MET A 810 -18.46 7.86 59.15
N GLN A 811 -18.22 7.84 57.83
CA GLN A 811 -19.25 7.80 56.79
C GLN A 811 -20.35 8.87 56.98
N LEU A 812 -19.95 10.11 57.30
CA LEU A 812 -20.89 11.19 57.61
C LEU A 812 -21.74 11.55 56.38
N PRO A 813 -23.09 11.67 56.51
CA PRO A 813 -23.92 12.18 55.43
C PRO A 813 -23.68 13.67 55.18
N LEU A 814 -24.04 14.18 53.99
CA LEU A 814 -23.80 15.57 53.59
C LEU A 814 -24.26 16.61 54.63
N ALA A 815 -25.42 16.38 55.26
CA ALA A 815 -25.97 17.28 56.28
C ALA A 815 -25.17 17.30 57.60
N ALA A 816 -24.36 16.27 57.87
CA ALA A 816 -23.53 16.15 59.07
C ALA A 816 -22.11 16.69 58.88
N LEU A 817 -21.72 17.02 57.64
CA LEU A 817 -20.47 17.71 57.35
C LEU A 817 -20.55 19.17 57.79
N ALA A 818 -19.43 19.78 58.14
CA ALA A 818 -19.32 21.17 58.50
C ALA A 818 -19.78 22.07 57.32
N PRO A 819 -20.41 23.23 57.59
CA PRO A 819 -20.84 24.16 56.56
C PRO A 819 -19.79 24.49 55.47
N PRO A 820 -18.50 24.72 55.77
CA PRO A 820 -17.50 24.93 54.73
C PRO A 820 -17.30 23.71 53.82
N THR A 821 -17.36 22.50 54.36
CA THR A 821 -17.17 21.25 53.60
C THR A 821 -18.40 20.93 52.75
N GLN A 822 -19.60 21.28 53.21
CA GLN A 822 -20.81 21.22 52.39
C GLN A 822 -20.70 22.13 51.15
N LEU A 823 -20.16 23.34 51.30
CA LEU A 823 -19.90 24.24 50.17
C LEU A 823 -18.85 23.66 49.19
N ILE A 824 -17.82 23.00 49.72
CA ILE A 824 -16.82 22.30 48.89
C ILE A 824 -17.51 21.19 48.07
N VAL A 825 -18.35 20.36 48.68
CA VAL A 825 -19.09 19.30 47.97
C VAL A 825 -19.99 19.88 46.87
N ALA A 826 -20.68 21.00 47.13
CA ALA A 826 -21.50 21.68 46.12
C ALA A 826 -20.66 22.17 44.92
N SER A 827 -19.47 22.75 45.20
CA SER A 827 -18.55 23.19 44.14
C SER A 827 -17.96 22.02 43.34
N LEU A 828 -17.66 20.89 44.00
CA LEU A 828 -17.19 19.67 43.36
C LEU A 828 -18.26 19.06 42.47
N LEU A 829 -19.53 19.07 42.90
CA LEU A 829 -20.65 18.59 42.07
C LEU A 829 -20.74 19.36 40.75
N GLU A 830 -20.69 20.69 40.80
CA GLU A 830 -20.72 21.54 39.60
C GLU A 830 -19.52 21.26 38.69
N LEU A 831 -18.32 21.20 39.26
CA LEU A 831 -17.07 20.94 38.53
C LEU A 831 -17.07 19.55 37.86
N LEU A 832 -17.52 18.51 38.57
CA LEU A 832 -17.56 17.13 38.07
C LEU A 832 -18.74 16.85 37.14
N SER A 833 -19.71 17.77 37.06
CA SER A 833 -20.80 17.70 36.07
C SER A 833 -20.37 18.26 34.71
N THR A 834 -19.45 19.23 34.69
CA THR A 834 -18.97 19.90 33.47
C THR A 834 -17.70 19.26 32.90
N ARG A 835 -16.90 18.58 33.74
CA ARG A 835 -15.60 18.02 33.36
C ARG A 835 -15.47 16.52 33.65
N SER A 836 -15.72 15.71 32.62
CA SER A 836 -15.59 14.25 32.68
C SER A 836 -14.14 13.77 32.85
N ASP A 837 -13.17 14.57 32.43
CA ASP A 837 -11.74 14.29 32.57
C ASP A 837 -11.28 14.36 34.05
N LEU A 838 -11.83 15.29 34.83
CA LEU A 838 -11.56 15.37 36.27
C LEU A 838 -12.16 14.20 37.03
N LEU A 839 -13.37 13.76 36.66
CA LEU A 839 -14.02 12.64 37.33
C LEU A 839 -13.20 11.36 37.20
N SER A 840 -12.78 11.03 35.97
CA SER A 840 -11.95 9.85 35.71
C SER A 840 -10.55 9.97 36.33
N TYR A 841 -9.99 11.18 36.44
CA TYR A 841 -8.76 11.42 37.20
C TYR A 841 -8.94 11.13 38.70
N LEU A 842 -10.00 11.65 39.33
CA LEU A 842 -10.27 11.44 40.75
C LEU A 842 -10.57 9.97 41.07
N GLU A 843 -11.34 9.29 40.22
CA GLU A 843 -11.61 7.85 40.33
C GLU A 843 -10.30 7.04 40.37
N SER A 844 -9.29 7.42 39.59
CA SER A 844 -7.99 6.74 39.58
C SER A 844 -7.12 6.97 40.82
N ARG A 845 -7.43 8.01 41.61
CA ARG A 845 -6.63 8.41 42.79
C ARG A 845 -7.24 7.94 44.10
N MET A 846 -8.52 7.57 44.10
CA MET A 846 -9.25 7.12 45.28
C MET A 846 -9.31 5.60 45.35
N THR A 847 -9.36 5.07 46.58
CA THR A 847 -9.80 3.69 46.79
C THR A 847 -11.29 3.57 46.49
N MET A 848 -11.75 2.37 46.16
CA MET A 848 -13.15 2.18 45.79
C MET A 848 -14.15 2.60 46.89
N PRO A 849 -13.88 2.37 48.19
CA PRO A 849 -14.73 2.89 49.27
C PRO A 849 -14.77 4.43 49.34
N GLU A 850 -13.63 5.12 49.15
CA GLU A 850 -13.57 6.58 49.13
C GLU A 850 -14.38 7.15 47.95
N TYR A 851 -14.25 6.52 46.78
CA TYR A 851 -15.01 6.90 45.59
C TYR A 851 -16.52 6.72 45.78
N TRP A 852 -16.96 5.63 46.42
CA TRP A 852 -18.37 5.41 46.75
C TRP A 852 -18.92 6.44 47.73
N TYR A 853 -18.17 6.74 48.79
CA TYR A 853 -18.53 7.76 49.75
C TYR A 853 -18.72 9.13 49.07
N LEU A 854 -17.76 9.53 48.23
CA LEU A 854 -17.85 10.76 47.47
C LEU A 854 -19.04 10.74 46.48
N SER A 855 -19.28 9.61 45.82
CA SER A 855 -20.40 9.46 44.88
C SER A 855 -21.77 9.60 45.56
N ASP A 856 -21.91 9.03 46.75
CA ASP A 856 -23.13 9.12 47.56
C ASP A 856 -23.38 10.57 48.03
N LEU A 857 -22.34 11.30 48.41
CA LEU A 857 -22.44 12.73 48.76
C LEU A 857 -22.82 13.62 47.59
N VAL A 858 -22.31 13.32 46.40
CA VAL A 858 -22.50 14.09 45.17
C VAL A 858 -23.78 13.66 44.43
N GLY A 859 -24.51 12.66 44.93
CA GLY A 859 -25.77 12.19 44.35
C GLY A 859 -25.61 11.52 42.97
N LYS A 860 -24.41 11.02 42.63
CA LYS A 860 -24.18 10.26 41.39
C LYS A 860 -24.47 8.78 41.62
N SER A 861 -25.12 8.16 40.64
CA SER A 861 -25.39 6.72 40.67
C SER A 861 -24.09 5.93 40.76
N ARG A 862 -23.97 5.05 41.75
CA ARG A 862 -22.85 4.10 41.88
C ARG A 862 -22.65 3.38 40.53
N PRO A 863 -21.42 3.26 40.01
CA PRO A 863 -21.18 2.53 38.78
C PRO A 863 -21.69 1.09 38.96
N ARG A 864 -22.53 0.62 38.03
CA ARG A 864 -22.99 -0.78 37.99
C ARG A 864 -21.78 -1.66 37.69
N ILE A 865 -21.07 -2.12 38.71
CA ILE A 865 -20.14 -3.23 38.56
C ILE A 865 -21.00 -4.46 38.25
N ALA A 866 -20.70 -5.13 37.13
CA ALA A 866 -21.25 -6.44 36.81
C ALA A 866 -20.91 -7.42 37.95
N ILE A 867 -21.89 -7.71 38.80
CA ILE A 867 -21.85 -8.78 39.78
C ILE A 867 -22.04 -10.09 38.99
N GLU A 868 -21.00 -10.55 38.29
CA GLU A 868 -21.00 -11.87 37.64
C GLU A 868 -19.80 -12.74 38.03
N SER A 869 -18.83 -12.23 38.79
CA SER A 869 -17.62 -13.01 39.15
C SER A 869 -17.56 -13.53 40.60
N THR A 870 -18.58 -13.29 41.43
CA THR A 870 -18.62 -13.81 42.83
C THR A 870 -19.59 -14.96 43.07
N HIS A 871 -20.38 -15.41 42.08
CA HIS A 871 -21.30 -16.53 42.25
C HIS A 871 -20.70 -17.93 41.97
N CYS A 872 -19.41 -18.06 41.62
CA CYS A 872 -18.77 -19.36 41.38
C CYS A 872 -17.91 -19.89 42.55
N ALA A 873 -17.97 -19.29 43.74
CA ALA A 873 -17.24 -19.80 44.92
C ALA A 873 -18.15 -20.43 45.99
N GLU A 874 -19.46 -20.51 45.77
CA GLU A 874 -20.41 -21.15 46.69
C GLU A 874 -21.38 -22.08 45.94
N SER A 875 -20.85 -23.01 45.13
CA SER A 875 -21.51 -24.29 44.83
C SER A 875 -20.61 -25.17 43.95
N THR A 876 -19.64 -25.85 44.56
CA THR A 876 -19.14 -27.25 44.33
C THR A 876 -17.73 -27.39 44.85
#